data_AF-A0A1X7TZA0-F1
#
_entry.id   AF-A0A1X7TZA0-F1
#
_cell.length_a   1.000
_cell.length_b   1.000
_cell.length_c   1.000
_cell.angle_alpha   90.00
_cell.angle_beta   90.00
_cell.angle_gamma   90.00
#
_symmetry.space_group_name_H-M   'P 1'
#
loop_
_entity.id
_entity.type
_entity.pdbx_description
1 polymer ?
#
loop_
_entity_poly.entity_id
_entity_poly.type
_entity_poly.pdbx_seq_one_letter_code
_entity_poly.pdbx_strand_id
1 'polypeptide(L)'
;MAAKGGECSAVQSEFHSISFQDAEKEEEPTFIEQPPDRFNCLICHCVMREPHIVMCCSRKMCRDCIQRVHISSQPCPYCREPNFNSFLERQLNSEILDLKVRCTHHYNGCEWVGELRDLKKHTNPVDGSCRFVKVKCPFGCPVVYLRKNAIDHESICTNLPPERQVKRITEQFKDELQATLNQFQELYKSESARVKELTTQLEALKESHKKEQQHQEKMKYQFEAEKKQLLEESKQQIALLSESLRAEFDQQMKIKNEEHQQQMMQMQKEFEKKERERSEAVNKQLAELKEKKDKLSRSTELKELPQDEHKPRMEESKEESKDIYHSRTFFGLSKDVLLLMPKVREDCSKNMQFFPEERKVVVLASSEEEKEQCVTQFQNTYQEIIKNRQLKSGSLEIPPAFQMENMFDIIEEFDSNYNQCHFSCDEKARMVRIVSMSSRQFDQAKKLLGDRLAGEKFEEKTGKKKEEQGGKAAGATGVKISTKTGSFEVLLINEGRWLTVKRSNLVEEEVDAIVNAANSRLEHAGGVAGALNKASNGELQKASDTYVRNYGQVLVGGVAVTSAGGKLKCKRVIHAVGPTFSRQMTDFQCSQLICQAITNSLVEADKMKAVSVSFPALSTGIFAVDKSLAAEAIIQAITKYRYTSSKLLTDIRIVILDEETYSVFAQHLVAVKTQPSKMELPPSMKPKQYRMFRVSSK
;
A
#
# COMPACT_ATOMS: atom_id res chain seq x y z
N MET A 1 8.83 -21.43 125.45
CA MET A 1 7.88 -20.80 126.39
C MET A 1 6.78 -20.18 125.53
N ALA A 2 5.63 -20.86 125.37
CA ALA A 2 4.40 -20.62 126.15
C ALA A 2 3.80 -19.23 125.83
N ALA A 3 2.53 -19.02 125.50
CA ALA A 3 1.36 -19.88 125.41
C ALA A 3 0.25 -19.13 124.62
N LYS A 4 -0.76 -19.90 124.24
CA LYS A 4 -2.05 -19.52 123.65
C LYS A 4 -2.84 -18.57 124.57
N GLY A 5 -3.67 -17.72 123.97
CA GLY A 5 -5.13 -17.88 124.11
C GLY A 5 -5.88 -16.90 125.01
N GLY A 6 -6.99 -16.38 124.45
CA GLY A 6 -8.09 -15.65 125.11
C GLY A 6 -8.26 -14.24 124.53
N GLU A 7 -8.95 -13.97 123.40
CA GLU A 7 -10.33 -14.30 122.96
C GLU A 7 -11.45 -13.81 123.89
N CYS A 8 -12.14 -12.73 123.44
CA CYS A 8 -13.60 -12.49 123.40
C CYS A 8 -13.83 -10.99 123.09
N SER A 9 -14.72 -10.51 122.23
CA SER A 9 -15.60 -11.10 121.22
C SER A 9 -16.38 -9.96 120.53
N ALA A 10 -16.77 -10.18 119.27
CA ALA A 10 -17.91 -9.62 118.52
C ALA A 10 -18.00 -8.08 118.34
N VAL A 11 -18.13 -7.55 117.12
CA VAL A 11 -19.13 -7.93 116.10
C VAL A 11 -18.52 -7.98 114.71
N GLN A 12 -18.62 -9.14 114.07
CA GLN A 12 -18.45 -9.36 112.63
C GLN A 12 -19.75 -8.99 111.89
N SER A 13 -19.63 -8.31 110.76
CA SER A 13 -20.22 -8.75 109.48
C SER A 13 -19.45 -8.03 108.35
N GLU A 14 -18.44 -8.71 107.82
CA GLU A 14 -18.45 -9.34 106.49
C GLU A 14 -18.29 -8.35 105.32
N PHE A 15 -17.04 -8.00 105.01
CA PHE A 15 -16.58 -7.92 103.62
C PHE A 15 -15.44 -8.90 103.43
N HIS A 16 -15.78 -10.05 102.87
CA HIS A 16 -14.83 -11.05 102.41
C HIS A 16 -13.90 -10.43 101.36
N SER A 17 -12.60 -10.41 101.71
CA SER A 17 -11.47 -10.78 100.85
C SER A 17 -11.78 -10.89 99.34
N ILE A 18 -11.54 -9.81 98.60
CA ILE A 18 -11.14 -9.91 97.20
C ILE A 18 -9.61 -10.05 97.21
N SER A 19 -9.15 -11.24 96.84
CA SER A 19 -7.75 -11.58 96.64
C SER A 19 -7.09 -10.62 95.64
N PHE A 20 -6.12 -9.84 96.12
CA PHE A 20 -5.23 -9.00 95.33
C PHE A 20 -4.09 -9.85 94.75
N GLN A 21 -4.27 -10.52 93.61
CA GLN A 21 -3.14 -11.06 92.86
C GLN A 21 -3.37 -10.89 91.34
N ASP A 22 -2.33 -10.32 90.72
CA ASP A 22 -2.02 -10.29 89.28
C ASP A 22 -2.78 -9.31 88.37
N ALA A 23 -2.66 -8.02 88.68
CA ALA A 23 -2.48 -7.02 87.62
C ALA A 23 -0.98 -6.82 87.44
N GLU A 24 -0.46 -7.07 86.23
CA GLU A 24 0.89 -6.69 85.83
C GLU A 24 1.18 -5.28 86.37
N LYS A 25 2.23 -5.14 87.20
CA LYS A 25 2.63 -3.84 87.75
C LYS A 25 2.96 -2.92 86.58
N GLU A 26 2.03 -2.07 86.16
CA GLU A 26 2.37 -0.86 85.41
C GLU A 26 3.42 -0.14 86.25
N GLU A 27 4.68 -0.12 85.81
CA GLU A 27 5.75 0.61 86.50
C GLU A 27 5.31 2.06 86.66
N GLU A 28 5.19 2.53 87.91
CA GLU A 28 4.72 3.87 88.18
C GLU A 28 5.65 4.89 87.50
N PRO A 29 5.08 5.95 86.87
CA PRO A 29 5.88 6.95 86.19
C PRO A 29 6.81 7.62 87.20
N THR A 30 8.08 7.76 86.83
CA THR A 30 9.04 8.41 87.72
C THR A 30 8.90 9.93 87.60
N PHE A 31 8.29 10.56 88.60
CA PHE A 31 8.15 12.01 88.67
C PHE A 31 9.51 12.69 88.93
N ILE A 32 9.69 13.87 88.33
CA ILE A 32 10.91 14.67 88.51
C ILE A 32 10.85 15.43 89.83
N GLU A 33 9.69 16.00 90.13
CA GLU A 33 9.39 16.66 91.40
C GLU A 33 8.33 15.85 92.15
N GLN A 34 8.36 15.88 93.48
CA GLN A 34 7.35 15.20 94.29
C GLN A 34 5.98 15.83 94.04
N PRO A 35 4.98 15.06 93.54
CA PRO A 35 3.65 15.58 93.30
C PRO A 35 3.00 16.06 94.61
N PRO A 36 2.26 17.19 94.60
CA PRO A 36 1.51 17.65 95.77
C PRO A 36 0.55 16.58 96.30
N ASP A 37 0.45 16.43 97.64
CA ASP A 37 -0.40 15.42 98.29
C ASP A 37 -1.88 15.51 97.90
N ARG A 38 -2.35 16.69 97.48
CA ARG A 38 -3.71 16.90 96.97
C ARG A 38 -4.03 16.09 95.70
N PHE A 39 -3.01 15.60 94.99
CA PHE A 39 -3.16 14.76 93.81
C PHE A 39 -3.26 13.27 94.15
N ASN A 40 -3.05 12.88 95.42
CA ASN A 40 -3.09 11.48 95.82
C ASN A 40 -4.53 11.00 96.03
N CYS A 41 -4.78 9.77 95.57
CA CYS A 41 -6.05 9.12 95.74
C CYS A 41 -6.25 8.68 97.19
N LEU A 42 -7.44 8.88 97.74
CA LEU A 42 -7.77 8.43 99.10
C LEU A 42 -7.86 6.91 99.28
N ILE A 43 -7.94 6.13 98.19
CA ILE A 43 -8.03 4.66 98.22
C ILE A 43 -6.66 4.03 97.97
N CYS A 44 -6.01 4.35 96.85
CA CYS A 44 -4.74 3.71 96.49
C CYS A 44 -3.51 4.47 96.98
N HIS A 45 -3.66 5.69 97.50
CA HIS A 45 -2.58 6.56 97.94
C HIS A 45 -1.55 6.98 96.86
N CYS A 46 -1.74 6.56 95.61
CA CYS A 46 -0.96 7.01 94.46
C CYS A 46 -1.54 8.29 93.84
N VAL A 47 -0.77 8.99 93.01
CA VAL A 47 -1.25 10.10 92.17
C VAL A 47 -2.46 9.64 91.35
N MET A 48 -3.55 10.42 91.39
CA MET A 48 -4.83 10.01 90.84
C MET A 48 -4.79 9.79 89.32
N ARG A 49 -5.16 8.59 88.87
CA ARG A 49 -5.45 8.29 87.47
C ARG A 49 -6.91 8.58 87.17
N GLU A 50 -7.16 9.53 86.26
CA GLU A 50 -8.51 10.01 85.93
C GLU A 50 -9.30 10.41 87.21
N PRO A 51 -8.94 11.52 87.87
CA PRO A 51 -9.54 11.92 89.14
C PRO A 51 -11.04 12.17 89.00
N HIS A 52 -11.84 11.36 89.67
CA HIS A 52 -13.28 11.49 89.74
C HIS A 52 -13.70 12.14 91.05
N ILE A 53 -14.55 13.15 90.97
CA ILE A 53 -15.19 13.77 92.11
C ILE A 53 -16.51 13.06 92.40
N VAL A 54 -16.70 12.66 93.67
CA VAL A 54 -17.90 11.95 94.15
C VAL A 54 -18.94 12.96 94.62
N MET A 55 -20.16 12.90 94.07
CA MET A 55 -21.19 13.93 94.30
C MET A 55 -21.64 14.07 95.75
N CYS A 56 -21.72 12.98 96.53
CA CYS A 56 -22.22 13.06 97.91
C CYS A 56 -21.32 13.91 98.83
N CYS A 57 -20.01 13.98 98.57
CA CYS A 57 -19.03 14.52 99.50
C CYS A 57 -17.91 15.35 98.86
N SER A 58 -17.94 15.50 97.54
CA SER A 58 -16.94 16.22 96.76
C SER A 58 -15.50 15.72 96.95
N ARG A 59 -15.31 14.48 97.43
CA ARG A 59 -14.00 13.83 97.54
C ARG A 59 -13.56 13.27 96.19
N LYS A 60 -12.24 13.20 96.00
CA LYS A 60 -11.59 12.91 94.72
C LYS A 60 -10.82 11.60 94.80
N MET A 61 -11.02 10.72 93.83
CA MET A 61 -10.41 9.39 93.78
C MET A 61 -10.09 9.00 92.34
N CYS A 62 -9.21 8.03 92.10
CA CYS A 62 -9.02 7.48 90.76
C CYS A 62 -10.33 6.89 90.24
N ARG A 63 -10.57 6.98 88.93
CA ARG A 63 -11.72 6.33 88.28
C ARG A 63 -11.84 4.85 88.67
N ASP A 64 -10.77 4.09 88.51
CA ASP A 64 -10.79 2.64 88.77
C ASP A 64 -10.97 2.32 90.25
N CYS A 65 -10.54 3.21 91.15
CA CYS A 65 -10.75 3.04 92.58
C CYS A 65 -12.23 3.26 92.93
N ILE A 66 -12.84 4.33 92.45
CA ILE A 66 -14.26 4.61 92.74
C ILE A 66 -15.20 3.66 91.98
N GLN A 67 -14.85 3.27 90.77
CA GLN A 67 -15.62 2.31 89.97
C GLN A 67 -15.62 0.92 90.61
N ARG A 68 -14.50 0.48 91.21
CA ARG A 68 -14.45 -0.78 91.98
C ARG A 68 -15.40 -0.75 93.18
N VAL A 69 -15.41 0.35 93.94
CA VAL A 69 -16.37 0.54 95.06
C VAL A 69 -17.81 0.43 94.58
N HIS A 70 -18.12 1.06 93.44
CA HIS A 70 -19.45 1.03 92.84
C HIS A 70 -19.86 -0.38 92.34
N ILE A 71 -18.95 -1.12 91.68
CA ILE A 71 -19.19 -2.50 91.22
C ILE A 71 -19.39 -3.45 92.40
N SER A 72 -18.68 -3.24 93.51
CA SER A 72 -18.84 -4.03 94.74
C SER A 72 -20.07 -3.63 95.58
N SER A 73 -20.96 -2.80 95.05
CA SER A 73 -22.16 -2.29 95.72
C SER A 73 -21.90 -1.70 97.11
N GLN A 74 -20.71 -1.15 97.32
CA GLN A 74 -20.35 -0.50 98.57
C GLN A 74 -20.88 0.94 98.60
N PRO A 75 -21.33 1.44 99.76
CA PRO A 75 -21.64 2.85 99.90
C PRO A 75 -20.36 3.69 99.74
N CYS A 76 -20.50 5.00 99.52
CA CYS A 76 -19.35 5.87 99.33
C CYS A 76 -18.30 5.69 100.45
N PRO A 77 -17.01 5.49 100.15
CA PRO A 77 -16.00 5.14 101.17
C PRO A 77 -15.76 6.26 102.20
N TYR A 78 -16.21 7.47 101.88
CA TYR A 78 -16.03 8.64 102.74
C TYR A 78 -17.31 9.02 103.49
N CYS A 79 -18.44 9.19 102.78
CA CYS A 79 -19.69 9.72 103.33
C CYS A 79 -20.72 8.63 103.69
N ARG A 80 -20.46 7.37 103.28
CA ARG A 80 -21.35 6.21 103.39
C ARG A 80 -22.74 6.35 102.71
N GLU A 81 -22.90 7.31 101.80
CA GLU A 81 -24.09 7.41 100.95
C GLU A 81 -24.23 6.14 100.08
N PRO A 82 -25.36 5.42 100.14
CA PRO A 82 -25.57 4.20 99.35
C PRO A 82 -25.65 4.45 97.84
N ASN A 83 -26.25 5.58 97.41
CA ASN A 83 -26.43 5.91 96.00
C ASN A 83 -25.62 7.14 95.63
N PHE A 84 -24.37 6.95 95.19
CA PHE A 84 -23.51 8.06 94.78
C PHE A 84 -23.10 7.94 93.32
N ASN A 85 -22.98 9.10 92.67
CA ASN A 85 -22.40 9.23 91.33
C ASN A 85 -21.02 9.88 91.43
N SER A 86 -20.17 9.61 90.44
CA SER A 86 -18.87 10.27 90.30
C SER A 86 -18.64 10.69 88.85
N PHE A 87 -17.93 11.79 88.65
CA PHE A 87 -17.60 12.30 87.33
C PHE A 87 -16.16 12.78 87.27
N LEU A 88 -15.55 12.73 86.08
CA LEU A 88 -14.17 13.16 85.86
C LEU A 88 -14.02 14.67 86.15
N GLU A 89 -13.13 15.02 87.08
CA GLU A 89 -12.73 16.40 87.35
C GLU A 89 -11.69 16.83 86.32
N ARG A 90 -12.15 17.44 85.23
CA ARG A 90 -11.31 17.76 84.06
C ARG A 90 -10.13 18.67 84.38
N GLN A 91 -10.32 19.69 85.24
CA GLN A 91 -9.26 20.62 85.60
C GLN A 91 -8.14 19.92 86.38
N LEU A 92 -8.51 19.17 87.42
CA LEU A 92 -7.55 18.39 88.20
C LEU A 92 -6.85 17.32 87.35
N ASN A 93 -7.59 16.66 86.45
CA ASN A 93 -7.00 15.72 85.51
C ASN A 93 -5.96 16.40 84.61
N SER A 94 -6.21 17.62 84.14
CA SER A 94 -5.21 18.37 83.37
C SER A 94 -3.98 18.71 84.21
N GLU A 95 -4.17 19.23 85.43
CA GLU A 95 -3.05 19.56 86.33
C GLU A 95 -2.16 18.35 86.64
N ILE A 96 -2.77 17.18 86.89
CA ILE A 96 -2.03 15.93 87.11
C ILE A 96 -1.28 15.50 85.83
N LEU A 97 -1.91 15.64 84.68
CA LEU A 97 -1.32 15.29 83.39
C LEU A 97 -0.16 16.20 82.97
N ASP A 98 -0.08 17.41 83.54
CA ASP A 98 0.98 18.40 83.28
C ASP A 98 2.21 18.18 84.17
N LEU A 99 2.15 17.25 85.14
CA LEU A 99 3.30 16.86 85.96
C LEU A 99 4.46 16.37 85.10
N LYS A 100 5.67 16.84 85.41
CA LYS A 100 6.89 16.43 84.70
C LYS A 100 7.39 15.06 85.16
N VAL A 101 7.56 14.17 84.20
CA VAL A 101 8.00 12.79 84.41
C VAL A 101 9.18 12.47 83.49
N ARG A 102 10.05 11.55 83.93
CA ARG A 102 11.06 10.92 83.08
C ARG A 102 10.54 9.57 82.59
N CYS A 103 11.05 9.12 81.45
CA CYS A 103 10.73 7.80 80.92
C CYS A 103 11.03 6.70 81.97
N THR A 104 10.14 5.71 82.10
CA THR A 104 10.38 4.55 82.97
C THR A 104 11.70 3.84 82.61
N HIS A 105 12.09 3.87 81.34
CA HIS A 105 13.32 3.29 80.82
C HIS A 105 14.53 4.27 80.84
N HIS A 106 14.53 5.33 81.66
CA HIS A 106 15.65 6.27 81.71
C HIS A 106 16.98 5.61 82.10
N TYR A 107 16.93 4.57 82.93
CA TYR A 107 18.10 3.76 83.28
C TYR A 107 18.68 2.98 82.09
N ASN A 108 17.90 2.76 81.03
CA ASN A 108 18.34 2.15 79.76
C ASN A 108 18.80 3.20 78.72
N GLY A 109 19.12 4.42 79.17
CA GLY A 109 19.66 5.49 78.33
C GLY A 109 18.62 6.32 77.59
N CYS A 110 17.35 6.29 78.03
CA CYS A 110 16.35 7.22 77.53
C CYS A 110 16.41 8.54 78.30
N GLU A 111 16.74 9.64 77.61
CA GLU A 111 16.83 10.98 78.21
C GLU A 111 15.51 11.76 78.16
N TRP A 112 14.40 11.11 77.75
CA TRP A 112 13.13 11.81 77.58
C TRP A 112 12.56 12.26 78.93
N VAL A 113 12.29 13.55 78.98
CA VAL A 113 11.59 14.26 80.05
C VAL A 113 10.43 15.01 79.40
N GLY A 114 9.24 14.87 79.96
CA GLY A 114 8.06 15.52 79.42
C GLY A 114 6.91 15.51 80.43
N GLU A 115 5.73 15.88 79.95
CA GLU A 115 4.52 15.86 80.77
C GLU A 115 3.94 14.44 80.80
N LEU A 116 3.26 14.09 81.89
CA LEU A 116 2.63 12.78 82.05
C LEU A 116 1.66 12.45 80.89
N ARG A 117 0.99 13.46 80.31
CA ARG A 117 0.16 13.30 79.10
C ARG A 117 0.90 12.75 77.87
N ASP A 118 2.19 13.06 77.73
CA ASP A 118 2.97 12.70 76.54
C ASP A 118 3.77 11.41 76.72
N LEU A 119 3.81 10.87 77.95
CA LEU A 119 4.51 9.62 78.24
C LEU A 119 3.94 8.45 77.43
N LYS A 120 2.61 8.38 77.25
CA LYS A 120 1.96 7.34 76.41
C LYS A 120 2.27 7.46 74.93
N LYS A 121 2.61 8.65 74.42
CA LYS A 121 3.05 8.85 73.02
C LYS A 121 4.52 8.47 72.84
N HIS A 122 5.29 8.57 73.90
CA HIS A 122 6.71 8.27 73.93
C HIS A 122 6.99 6.75 74.00
N THR A 123 6.17 6.00 74.74
CA THR A 123 6.25 4.53 74.83
C THR A 123 5.42 3.84 73.75
N ASN A 124 5.72 2.57 73.47
CA ASN A 124 4.93 1.74 72.56
C ASN A 124 3.62 1.34 73.25
N PRO A 125 2.44 1.54 72.61
CA PRO A 125 1.14 1.22 73.20
C PRO A 125 0.93 -0.26 73.56
N VAL A 126 1.69 -1.17 72.93
CA VAL A 126 1.46 -2.62 73.02
C VAL A 126 2.27 -3.27 74.15
N ASP A 127 3.52 -2.85 74.35
CA ASP A 127 4.45 -3.51 75.28
C ASP A 127 5.09 -2.55 76.29
N GLY A 128 4.63 -1.29 76.34
CA GLY A 128 5.16 -0.26 77.25
C GLY A 128 6.61 0.15 76.97
N SER A 129 7.24 -0.40 75.93
CA SER A 129 8.67 -0.21 75.71
C SER A 129 9.01 1.16 75.14
N CYS A 130 10.16 1.70 75.53
CA CYS A 130 10.60 3.00 75.04
C CYS A 130 11.09 2.91 73.58
N ARG A 131 10.49 3.71 72.70
CA ARG A 131 10.83 3.80 71.26
C ARG A 131 12.22 4.40 70.99
N PHE A 132 12.79 5.12 71.96
CA PHE A 132 14.02 5.90 71.81
C PHE A 132 15.19 5.31 72.59
N VAL A 133 15.03 4.14 73.20
CA VAL A 133 16.17 3.41 73.76
C VAL A 133 17.06 2.91 72.62
N LYS A 134 18.37 3.06 72.81
CA LYS A 134 19.39 2.49 71.94
C LYS A 134 19.41 0.98 72.12
N VAL A 135 19.11 0.23 71.06
CA VAL A 135 19.14 -1.23 71.03
C VAL A 135 20.22 -1.70 70.06
N LYS A 136 20.81 -2.86 70.36
CA LYS A 136 21.72 -3.55 69.44
C LYS A 136 20.91 -4.32 68.41
N CYS A 137 21.48 -4.50 67.22
CA CYS A 137 20.89 -5.34 66.20
C CYS A 137 20.67 -6.78 66.71
N PRO A 138 19.46 -7.35 66.60
CA PRO A 138 19.18 -8.72 67.02
C PRO A 138 19.91 -9.76 66.15
N PHE A 139 20.39 -9.35 64.96
CA PHE A 139 21.12 -10.18 64.02
C PHE A 139 22.65 -10.05 64.17
N GLY A 140 23.13 -9.41 65.24
CA GLY A 140 24.55 -9.39 65.59
C GLY A 140 25.44 -8.49 64.72
N CYS A 141 24.87 -7.56 63.95
CA CYS A 141 25.68 -6.52 63.32
C CYS A 141 26.11 -5.46 64.36
N PRO A 142 27.22 -4.73 64.14
CA PRO A 142 27.76 -3.81 65.14
C PRO A 142 26.96 -2.51 65.31
N VAL A 143 25.89 -2.31 64.54
CA VAL A 143 25.10 -1.07 64.53
C VAL A 143 24.17 -1.02 65.75
N VAL A 144 24.22 0.11 66.46
CA VAL A 144 23.29 0.47 67.53
C VAL A 144 22.35 1.54 67.00
N TYR A 145 21.04 1.32 67.14
CA TYR A 145 20.02 2.23 66.62
C TYR A 145 18.91 2.45 67.67
N LEU A 146 18.13 3.51 67.51
CA LEU A 146 16.94 3.74 68.33
C LEU A 146 15.90 2.68 67.97
N ARG A 147 15.22 2.08 68.96
CA ARG A 147 14.22 1.02 68.72
C ARG A 147 13.19 1.37 67.65
N LYS A 148 12.77 2.65 67.53
CA LYS A 148 11.88 3.13 66.47
C LYS A 148 12.42 2.95 65.03
N ASN A 149 13.75 2.95 64.86
CA ASN A 149 14.43 2.80 63.58
C ASN A 149 14.77 1.33 63.28
N ALA A 150 14.18 0.37 64.00
CA ALA A 150 14.46 -1.05 63.80
C ALA A 150 14.13 -1.53 62.38
N ILE A 151 13.03 -1.04 61.81
CA ILE A 151 12.59 -1.38 60.44
C ILE A 151 13.56 -0.80 59.41
N ASP A 152 13.96 0.47 59.60
CA ASP A 152 14.92 1.14 58.72
C ASP A 152 16.27 0.42 58.75
N HIS A 153 16.75 0.04 59.93
CA HIS A 153 17.96 -0.75 60.06
C HIS A 153 17.81 -2.14 59.43
N GLU A 154 16.66 -2.80 59.61
CA GLU A 154 16.36 -4.09 58.98
C GLU A 154 16.47 -4.01 57.45
N SER A 155 16.17 -2.87 56.82
CA SER A 155 16.30 -2.68 55.36
C SER A 155 17.75 -2.60 54.86
N ILE A 156 18.72 -2.33 55.74
CA ILE A 156 20.14 -2.12 55.40
C ILE A 156 21.12 -3.02 56.18
N CYS A 157 20.63 -3.87 57.07
CA CYS A 157 21.48 -4.72 57.91
C CYS A 157 22.27 -5.75 57.08
N THR A 158 23.57 -5.82 57.33
CA THR A 158 24.53 -6.72 56.66
C THR A 158 24.45 -8.16 57.12
N ASN A 159 23.94 -8.41 58.33
CA ASN A 159 23.85 -9.74 58.94
C ASN A 159 22.41 -10.29 58.92
N LEU A 160 21.58 -9.83 57.98
CA LEU A 160 20.20 -10.30 57.89
C LEU A 160 20.16 -11.79 57.53
N PRO A 161 19.32 -12.63 58.18
CA PRO A 161 19.18 -14.03 57.81
C PRO A 161 18.73 -14.21 56.35
N PRO A 162 19.17 -15.27 55.65
CA PRO A 162 18.84 -15.49 54.24
C PRO A 162 17.33 -15.45 53.93
N GLU A 163 16.47 -15.98 54.81
CA GLU A 163 15.02 -15.97 54.56
C GLU A 163 14.45 -14.55 54.48
N ARG A 164 14.97 -13.63 55.31
CA ARG A 164 14.54 -12.23 55.30
C ARG A 164 15.16 -11.43 54.16
N GLN A 165 16.36 -11.79 53.69
CA GLN A 165 16.96 -11.19 52.51
C GLN A 165 16.11 -11.48 51.25
N VAL A 166 15.68 -12.73 51.08
CA VAL A 166 14.80 -13.14 49.97
C VAL A 166 13.48 -12.38 50.00
N LYS A 167 12.87 -12.22 51.18
CA LYS A 167 11.62 -11.46 51.33
C LYS A 167 11.80 -9.99 50.91
N ARG A 168 12.88 -9.34 51.36
CA ARG A 168 13.20 -7.94 50.98
C ARG A 168 13.34 -7.78 49.47
N ILE A 169 14.10 -8.66 48.83
CA ILE A 169 14.30 -8.65 47.38
C ILE A 169 12.97 -8.87 46.65
N THR A 170 12.15 -9.81 47.12
CA THR A 170 10.84 -10.13 46.52
C THR A 170 9.87 -8.94 46.60
N GLU A 171 9.83 -8.24 47.73
CA GLU A 171 9.01 -7.04 47.90
C GLU A 171 9.48 -5.89 47.00
N GLN A 172 10.81 -5.67 46.89
CA GLN A 172 11.38 -4.69 45.96
C GLN A 172 11.01 -4.97 44.50
N PHE A 173 11.15 -6.23 44.05
CA PHE A 173 10.75 -6.62 42.70
C PHE A 173 9.25 -6.44 42.44
N LYS A 174 8.41 -6.66 43.47
CA LYS A 174 6.96 -6.50 43.36
C LYS A 174 6.58 -5.03 43.13
N ASP A 175 7.21 -4.12 43.86
CA ASP A 175 6.96 -2.68 43.72
C ASP A 175 7.44 -2.15 42.36
N GLU A 176 8.61 -2.59 41.90
CA GLU A 176 9.12 -2.25 40.56
C GLU A 176 8.21 -2.78 39.44
N LEU A 177 7.72 -4.01 39.58
CA LEU A 177 6.78 -4.61 38.63
C LEU A 177 5.46 -3.85 38.59
N GLN A 178 4.92 -3.45 39.75
CA GLN A 178 3.68 -2.70 39.85
C GLN A 178 3.83 -1.29 39.24
N ALA A 179 4.95 -0.61 39.50
CA ALA A 179 5.25 0.69 38.89
C ALA A 179 5.31 0.59 37.35
N THR A 180 5.97 -0.45 36.84
CA THR A 180 6.06 -0.74 35.41
C THR A 180 4.68 -1.03 34.81
N LEU A 181 3.85 -1.83 35.50
CA LEU A 181 2.48 -2.14 35.07
C LEU A 181 1.61 -0.87 34.96
N ASN A 182 1.70 0.02 35.94
CA ASN A 182 0.96 1.28 35.94
C ASN A 182 1.39 2.17 34.76
N GLN A 183 2.69 2.25 34.46
CA GLN A 183 3.19 2.98 33.28
C GLN A 183 2.64 2.40 31.97
N PHE A 184 2.61 1.08 31.82
CA PHE A 184 2.01 0.43 30.64
C PHE A 184 0.52 0.72 30.51
N GLN A 185 -0.23 0.75 31.62
CA GLN A 185 -1.66 1.04 31.60
C GLN A 185 -1.95 2.47 31.15
N GLU A 186 -1.17 3.46 31.61
CA GLU A 186 -1.33 4.86 31.19
C GLU A 186 -0.97 5.05 29.70
N LEU A 187 0.10 4.42 29.23
CA LEU A 187 0.45 4.42 27.81
C LEU A 187 -0.66 3.78 26.96
N TYR A 188 -1.24 2.67 27.42
CA TYR A 188 -2.35 2.01 26.73
C TYR A 188 -3.59 2.90 26.65
N LYS A 189 -3.96 3.59 27.74
CA LYS A 189 -5.08 4.54 27.74
C LYS A 189 -4.85 5.69 26.75
N SER A 190 -3.64 6.26 26.74
CA SER A 190 -3.26 7.34 25.83
C SER A 190 -3.34 6.92 24.36
N GLU A 191 -2.74 5.78 24.00
CA GLU A 191 -2.79 5.27 22.62
C GLU A 191 -4.22 4.85 22.22
N SER A 192 -5.01 4.29 23.13
CA SER A 192 -6.42 3.98 22.88
C SER A 192 -7.24 5.22 22.55
N ALA A 193 -7.03 6.32 23.28
CA ALA A 193 -7.68 7.61 22.99
C ALA A 193 -7.26 8.15 21.61
N ARG A 194 -5.96 8.10 21.30
CA ARG A 194 -5.43 8.55 20.00
C ARG A 194 -5.99 7.75 18.82
N VAL A 195 -6.17 6.44 18.98
CA VAL A 195 -6.80 5.58 17.97
C VAL A 195 -8.27 5.95 17.75
N LYS A 196 -9.02 6.24 18.82
CA LYS A 196 -10.41 6.68 18.72
C LYS A 196 -10.52 8.00 17.94
N GLU A 197 -9.68 8.98 18.25
CA GLU A 197 -9.67 10.27 17.56
C GLU A 197 -9.34 10.13 16.06
N LEU A 198 -8.30 9.35 15.72
CA LEU A 198 -7.96 9.06 14.33
C LEU A 198 -9.08 8.33 13.58
N THR A 199 -9.83 7.47 14.27
CA THR A 199 -10.98 6.77 13.68
C THR A 199 -12.09 7.74 13.32
N THR A 200 -12.41 8.69 14.22
CA THR A 200 -13.39 9.76 13.95
C THR A 200 -12.94 10.67 12.81
N GLN A 201 -11.66 11.05 12.75
CA GLN A 201 -11.13 11.83 11.62
C GLN A 201 -11.24 11.09 10.29
N LEU A 202 -10.97 9.77 10.28
CA LEU A 202 -11.09 8.95 9.09
C LEU A 202 -12.55 8.86 8.59
N GLU A 203 -13.52 8.75 9.50
CA GLU A 203 -14.95 8.75 9.16
C GLU A 203 -15.39 10.08 8.54
N ALA A 204 -14.95 11.21 9.11
CA ALA A 204 -15.21 12.54 8.55
C ALA A 204 -14.62 12.70 7.13
N LEU A 205 -13.40 12.22 6.90
CA LEU A 205 -12.76 12.23 5.57
C LEU A 205 -13.51 11.36 4.56
N LYS A 206 -13.99 10.18 4.97
CA LYS A 206 -14.81 9.30 4.11
C LYS A 206 -16.08 10.00 3.65
N GLU A 207 -16.77 10.71 4.55
CA GLU A 207 -17.98 11.44 4.20
C GLU A 207 -17.69 12.64 3.27
N SER A 208 -16.58 13.34 3.49
CA SER A 208 -16.13 14.41 2.58
C SER A 208 -15.86 13.87 1.16
N HIS A 209 -15.12 12.76 1.06
CA HIS A 209 -14.82 12.12 -0.22
C HIS A 209 -16.09 11.65 -0.95
N LYS A 210 -17.07 11.12 -0.20
CA LYS A 210 -18.36 10.73 -0.78
C LYS A 210 -19.11 11.92 -1.38
N LYS A 211 -19.11 13.08 -0.71
CA LYS A 211 -19.69 14.31 -1.24
C LYS A 211 -18.97 14.80 -2.49
N GLU A 212 -17.64 14.72 -2.51
CA GLU A 212 -16.83 15.10 -3.66
C GLU A 212 -17.09 14.19 -4.87
N GLN A 213 -17.20 12.87 -4.67
CA GLN A 213 -17.60 11.93 -5.71
C GLN A 213 -18.98 12.26 -6.28
N GLN A 214 -19.97 12.54 -5.43
CA GLN A 214 -21.30 12.95 -5.89
C GLN A 214 -21.27 14.27 -6.68
N HIS A 215 -20.40 15.21 -6.30
CA HIS A 215 -20.22 16.45 -7.05
C HIS A 215 -19.57 16.21 -8.42
N GLN A 216 -18.54 15.36 -8.49
CA GLN A 216 -17.91 14.96 -9.74
C GLN A 216 -18.89 14.24 -10.69
N GLU A 217 -19.74 13.36 -10.17
CA GLU A 217 -20.79 12.69 -10.96
C GLU A 217 -21.80 13.70 -11.52
N LYS A 218 -22.23 14.69 -10.72
CA LYS A 218 -23.12 15.76 -11.19
C LYS A 218 -22.47 16.61 -12.28
N MET A 219 -21.22 17.00 -12.12
CA MET A 219 -20.49 17.74 -13.16
C MET A 219 -20.34 16.91 -14.45
N LYS A 220 -20.05 15.62 -14.33
CA LYS A 220 -19.97 14.72 -15.49
C LYS A 220 -21.30 14.64 -16.24
N TYR A 221 -22.41 14.51 -15.52
CA TYR A 221 -23.75 14.49 -16.12
C TYR A 221 -24.07 15.81 -16.84
N GLN A 222 -23.74 16.95 -16.24
CA GLN A 222 -23.92 18.26 -16.86
C GLN A 222 -23.08 18.40 -18.14
N PHE A 223 -21.80 18.01 -18.08
CA PHE A 223 -20.91 18.06 -19.23
C PHE A 223 -21.37 17.13 -20.37
N GLU A 224 -21.85 15.93 -20.05
CA GLU A 224 -22.42 15.01 -21.05
C GLU A 224 -23.71 15.57 -21.68
N ALA A 225 -24.55 16.26 -20.91
CA ALA A 225 -25.74 16.93 -21.43
C ALA A 225 -25.38 18.08 -22.39
N GLU A 226 -24.43 18.94 -22.00
CA GLU A 226 -23.94 20.04 -22.82
C GLU A 226 -23.27 19.54 -24.11
N LYS A 227 -22.46 18.49 -24.02
CA LYS A 227 -21.86 17.82 -25.18
C LYS A 227 -22.93 17.28 -26.15
N LYS A 228 -24.01 16.68 -25.63
CA LYS A 228 -25.11 16.18 -26.48
C LYS A 228 -25.82 17.33 -27.19
N GLN A 229 -26.06 18.43 -26.49
CA GLN A 229 -26.67 19.62 -27.08
C GLN A 229 -25.80 20.18 -28.21
N LEU A 230 -24.52 20.42 -27.96
CA LEU A 230 -23.58 20.92 -28.98
C LEU A 230 -23.47 20.00 -30.19
N LEU A 231 -23.49 18.68 -29.97
CA LEU A 231 -23.46 17.70 -31.06
C LEU A 231 -24.72 17.80 -31.92
N GLU A 232 -25.89 18.00 -31.31
CA GLU A 232 -27.15 18.12 -32.04
C GLU A 232 -27.21 19.43 -32.83
N GLU A 233 -26.76 20.54 -32.24
CA GLU A 233 -26.62 21.82 -32.93
C GLU A 233 -25.65 21.71 -34.13
N SER A 234 -24.53 21.03 -33.95
CA SER A 234 -23.56 20.79 -35.04
C SER A 234 -24.14 19.92 -36.16
N LYS A 235 -24.91 18.88 -35.84
CA LYS A 235 -25.59 18.06 -36.87
C LYS A 235 -26.59 18.89 -37.68
N GLN A 236 -27.35 19.76 -37.02
CA GLN A 236 -28.31 20.64 -37.70
C GLN A 236 -27.61 21.60 -38.65
N GLN A 237 -26.48 22.19 -38.24
CA GLN A 237 -25.66 23.04 -39.10
C GLN A 237 -25.11 22.28 -40.31
N ILE A 238 -24.56 21.07 -40.10
CA ILE A 238 -24.04 20.24 -41.19
C ILE A 238 -25.15 19.87 -42.18
N ALA A 239 -26.35 19.54 -41.70
CA ALA A 239 -27.49 19.24 -42.55
C ALA A 239 -27.84 20.44 -43.46
N LEU A 240 -27.96 21.64 -42.88
CA LEU A 240 -28.22 22.88 -43.63
C LEU A 240 -27.14 23.19 -44.67
N LEU A 241 -25.86 23.06 -44.29
CA LEU A 241 -24.74 23.23 -45.20
C LEU A 241 -24.76 22.21 -46.35
N SER A 242 -25.11 20.96 -46.05
CA SER A 242 -25.18 19.89 -47.06
C SER A 242 -26.30 20.11 -48.06
N GLU A 243 -27.44 20.64 -47.63
CA GLU A 243 -28.55 21.00 -48.52
C GLU A 243 -28.18 22.17 -49.43
N SER A 244 -27.55 23.21 -48.88
CA SER A 244 -27.05 24.34 -49.66
C SER A 244 -26.05 23.91 -50.73
N LEU A 245 -25.09 23.07 -50.38
CA LEU A 245 -24.05 22.59 -51.31
C LEU A 245 -24.64 21.71 -52.41
N ARG A 246 -25.64 20.86 -52.09
CA ARG A 246 -26.36 20.07 -53.09
C ARG A 246 -27.10 20.95 -54.09
N ALA A 247 -27.78 21.99 -53.60
CA ALA A 247 -28.48 22.93 -54.47
C ALA A 247 -27.54 23.65 -55.44
N GLU A 248 -26.37 24.10 -54.95
CA GLU A 248 -25.33 24.70 -55.80
C GLU A 248 -24.78 23.72 -56.85
N PHE A 249 -24.52 22.47 -56.44
CA PHE A 249 -24.03 21.44 -57.34
C PHE A 249 -25.05 21.11 -58.45
N ASP A 250 -26.33 20.93 -58.09
CA ASP A 250 -27.41 20.67 -59.04
C ASP A 250 -27.56 21.83 -60.04
N GLN A 251 -27.40 23.07 -59.57
CA GLN A 251 -27.43 24.25 -60.44
C GLN A 251 -26.25 24.25 -61.42
N GLN A 252 -25.02 23.96 -60.97
CA GLN A 252 -23.86 23.86 -61.85
C GLN A 252 -24.00 22.72 -62.86
N MET A 253 -24.53 21.57 -62.45
CA MET A 253 -24.76 20.44 -63.34
C MET A 253 -25.79 20.77 -64.42
N LYS A 254 -26.86 21.50 -64.09
CA LYS A 254 -27.82 21.99 -65.09
C LYS A 254 -27.15 22.89 -66.12
N ILE A 255 -26.36 23.87 -65.67
CA ILE A 255 -25.63 24.79 -66.57
C ILE A 255 -24.70 24.01 -67.50
N LYS A 256 -23.88 23.09 -66.98
CA LYS A 256 -22.99 22.27 -67.80
C LYS A 256 -23.72 21.37 -68.79
N ASN A 257 -24.87 20.82 -68.39
CA ASN A 257 -25.66 19.97 -69.27
C ASN A 257 -26.26 20.76 -70.44
N GLU A 258 -26.72 22.00 -70.18
CA GLU A 258 -27.17 22.93 -71.21
C GLU A 258 -26.03 23.33 -72.16
N GLU A 259 -24.84 23.65 -71.63
CA GLU A 259 -23.65 23.93 -72.45
C GLU A 259 -23.28 22.73 -73.33
N HIS A 260 -23.31 21.51 -72.78
CA HIS A 260 -23.01 20.30 -73.53
C HIS A 260 -24.05 20.04 -74.63
N GLN A 261 -25.33 20.24 -74.35
CA GLN A 261 -26.39 20.14 -75.37
C GLN A 261 -26.18 21.16 -76.50
N GLN A 262 -25.79 22.39 -76.18
CA GLN A 262 -25.48 23.41 -77.18
C GLN A 262 -24.28 23.01 -78.06
N GLN A 263 -23.20 22.49 -77.45
CA GLN A 263 -22.03 21.98 -78.17
C GLN A 263 -22.40 20.84 -79.12
N MET A 264 -23.21 19.88 -78.66
CA MET A 264 -23.68 18.77 -79.48
C MET A 264 -24.50 19.25 -80.67
N MET A 265 -25.43 20.21 -80.46
CA MET A 265 -26.23 20.78 -81.54
C MET A 265 -25.36 21.53 -82.57
N GLN A 266 -24.32 22.24 -82.13
CA GLN A 266 -23.39 22.92 -83.02
C GLN A 266 -22.56 21.93 -83.84
N MET A 267 -22.07 20.86 -83.22
CA MET A 267 -21.34 19.79 -83.89
C MET A 267 -22.21 19.08 -84.95
N GLN A 268 -23.49 18.85 -84.63
CA GLN A 268 -24.46 18.27 -85.58
C GLN A 268 -24.67 19.17 -86.80
N LYS A 269 -24.84 20.48 -86.59
CA LYS A 269 -24.94 21.47 -87.67
C LYS A 269 -23.69 21.52 -88.55
N GLU A 270 -22.50 21.44 -87.95
CA GLU A 270 -21.24 21.37 -88.69
C GLU A 270 -21.11 20.08 -89.50
N PHE A 271 -21.53 18.95 -88.94
CA PHE A 271 -21.55 17.66 -89.62
C PHE A 271 -22.48 17.69 -90.84
N GLU A 272 -23.72 18.17 -90.67
CA GLU A 272 -24.68 18.33 -91.76
C GLU A 272 -24.19 19.29 -92.86
N LYS A 273 -23.46 20.35 -92.47
CA LYS A 273 -22.83 21.26 -93.43
C LYS A 273 -21.75 20.55 -94.24
N LYS A 274 -20.87 19.80 -93.58
CA LYS A 274 -19.82 19.00 -94.24
C LYS A 274 -20.40 17.92 -95.15
N GLU A 275 -21.49 17.27 -94.77
CA GLU A 275 -22.19 16.31 -95.63
C GLU A 275 -22.79 16.96 -96.88
N ARG A 276 -23.38 18.16 -96.74
CA ARG A 276 -23.86 18.94 -97.89
C ARG A 276 -22.73 19.31 -98.84
N GLU A 277 -21.62 19.85 -98.32
CA GLU A 277 -20.43 20.19 -99.11
C GLU A 277 -19.86 18.96 -99.82
N ARG A 278 -19.81 17.80 -99.14
CA ARG A 278 -19.35 16.54 -99.72
C ARG A 278 -20.30 16.04 -100.81
N SER A 279 -21.62 16.14 -100.60
CA SER A 279 -22.63 15.76 -101.59
C SER A 279 -22.56 16.65 -102.83
N GLU A 280 -22.38 17.96 -102.66
CA GLU A 280 -22.16 18.90 -103.75
C GLU A 280 -20.88 18.60 -104.53
N ALA A 281 -19.78 18.28 -103.83
CA ALA A 281 -18.52 17.88 -104.46
C ALA A 281 -18.66 16.57 -105.27
N VAL A 282 -19.35 15.56 -104.72
CA VAL A 282 -19.64 14.30 -105.43
C VAL A 282 -20.51 14.55 -106.65
N ASN A 283 -21.55 15.38 -106.54
CA ASN A 283 -22.41 15.73 -107.67
C ASN A 283 -21.66 16.46 -108.78
N LYS A 284 -20.73 17.36 -108.42
CA LYS A 284 -19.85 18.03 -109.38
C LYS A 284 -18.92 17.05 -110.09
N GLN A 285 -18.28 16.13 -109.36
CA GLN A 285 -17.46 15.07 -109.96
C GLN A 285 -18.28 14.14 -110.87
N LEU A 286 -19.53 13.83 -110.49
CA LEU A 286 -20.43 13.02 -111.31
C LEU A 286 -20.84 13.74 -112.60
N ALA A 287 -21.02 15.07 -112.56
CA ALA A 287 -21.28 15.88 -113.74
C ALA A 287 -20.08 15.91 -114.70
N GLU A 288 -18.86 16.08 -114.16
CA GLU A 288 -17.61 16.01 -114.93
C GLU A 288 -17.38 14.64 -115.58
N LEU A 289 -17.74 13.55 -114.88
CA LEU A 289 -17.69 12.19 -115.40
C LEU A 289 -18.75 11.93 -116.48
N LYS A 290 -19.95 12.50 -116.36
CA LYS A 290 -20.98 12.45 -117.41
C LYS A 290 -20.54 13.20 -118.67
N GLU A 291 -19.91 14.37 -118.52
CA GLU A 291 -19.38 15.13 -119.66
C GLU A 291 -18.21 14.41 -120.34
N LYS A 292 -17.35 13.73 -119.56
CA LYS A 292 -16.30 12.84 -120.10
C LYS A 292 -16.89 11.59 -120.78
N LYS A 293 -17.98 11.03 -120.25
CA LYS A 293 -18.70 9.88 -120.85
C LYS A 293 -19.36 10.26 -122.18
N ASP A 294 -19.94 11.45 -122.27
CA ASP A 294 -20.53 11.95 -123.53
C ASP A 294 -19.45 12.19 -124.59
N LYS A 295 -18.25 12.64 -124.18
CA LYS A 295 -17.06 12.77 -125.06
C LYS A 295 -16.41 11.42 -125.44
N LEU A 296 -16.66 10.33 -124.71
CA LEU A 296 -16.12 9.00 -124.99
C LEU A 296 -17.07 8.08 -125.80
N SER A 297 -18.19 8.59 -126.30
CA SER A 297 -19.14 7.83 -127.12
C SER A 297 -18.76 7.73 -128.61
N ARG A 298 -17.48 7.45 -128.91
CA ARG A 298 -17.04 6.86 -130.20
C ARG A 298 -15.85 5.93 -129.93
N SER A 299 -15.99 4.69 -130.38
CA SER A 299 -15.01 3.58 -130.46
C SER A 299 -15.01 2.52 -129.33
N THR A 300 -15.53 1.35 -129.72
CA THR A 300 -15.05 -0.04 -129.52
C THR A 300 -14.91 -0.69 -128.14
N GLU A 301 -15.82 -1.66 -127.91
CA GLU A 301 -15.64 -3.11 -127.64
C GLU A 301 -14.59 -3.70 -126.67
N LEU A 302 -15.15 -4.53 -125.77
CA LEU A 302 -14.71 -5.81 -125.16
C LEU A 302 -13.34 -5.97 -124.49
N LYS A 303 -13.36 -6.48 -123.23
CA LYS A 303 -12.77 -7.78 -122.82
C LYS A 303 -13.18 -8.20 -121.39
N GLU A 304 -13.17 -9.52 -121.19
CA GLU A 304 -13.69 -10.33 -120.07
C GLU A 304 -12.76 -10.47 -118.84
N LEU A 305 -13.36 -10.77 -117.66
CA LEU A 305 -12.98 -11.68 -116.51
C LEU A 305 -11.54 -11.65 -115.91
N PRO A 306 -11.31 -11.95 -114.59
CA PRO A 306 -11.79 -13.16 -113.89
C PRO A 306 -12.14 -13.06 -112.37
N GLN A 307 -12.60 -14.19 -111.83
CA GLN A 307 -12.88 -14.52 -110.42
C GLN A 307 -11.60 -14.79 -109.59
N ASP A 308 -11.68 -14.60 -108.27
CA ASP A 308 -11.14 -15.49 -107.20
C ASP A 308 -11.37 -14.79 -105.83
N GLU A 309 -12.17 -15.33 -104.90
CA GLU A 309 -11.85 -16.38 -103.91
C GLU A 309 -10.67 -16.06 -102.97
N HIS A 310 -10.97 -15.79 -101.69
CA HIS A 310 -10.20 -16.29 -100.53
C HIS A 310 -10.96 -16.13 -99.19
N LYS A 311 -11.50 -17.24 -98.69
CA LYS A 311 -11.38 -17.70 -97.28
C LYS A 311 -10.05 -18.50 -97.18
N PRO A 312 -9.48 -18.91 -96.02
CA PRO A 312 -10.02 -19.05 -94.65
C PRO A 312 -9.00 -18.48 -93.59
N ARG A 313 -9.10 -18.63 -92.27
CA ARG A 313 -8.80 -19.86 -91.49
C ARG A 313 -8.85 -19.53 -89.99
N MET A 314 -9.36 -20.47 -89.20
CA MET A 314 -9.21 -20.54 -87.75
C MET A 314 -7.75 -20.75 -87.35
N GLU A 315 -7.30 -20.07 -86.31
CA GLU A 315 -6.26 -20.59 -85.42
C GLU A 315 -6.86 -20.72 -84.02
N GLU A 316 -7.03 -21.98 -83.63
CA GLU A 316 -7.11 -22.40 -82.24
C GLU A 316 -5.80 -22.01 -81.55
N SER A 317 -5.88 -21.20 -80.49
CA SER A 317 -4.89 -21.24 -79.42
C SER A 317 -5.57 -21.82 -78.19
N LYS A 318 -5.06 -22.97 -77.77
CA LYS A 318 -5.29 -23.51 -76.43
C LYS A 318 -4.72 -22.48 -75.45
N GLU A 319 -5.58 -21.89 -74.64
CA GLU A 319 -5.15 -21.31 -73.38
C GLU A 319 -5.96 -22.01 -72.30
N GLU A 320 -5.26 -22.78 -71.48
CA GLU A 320 -5.80 -23.41 -70.28
C GLU A 320 -6.47 -22.32 -69.44
N SER A 321 -7.80 -22.33 -69.38
CA SER A 321 -8.58 -21.54 -68.45
C SER A 321 -8.24 -22.02 -67.04
N LYS A 322 -7.18 -21.44 -66.46
CA LYS A 322 -7.13 -21.25 -65.01
C LYS A 322 -8.30 -20.35 -64.70
N ASP A 323 -9.34 -20.87 -64.06
CA ASP A 323 -10.38 -20.05 -63.45
C ASP A 323 -9.70 -19.00 -62.56
N ILE A 324 -9.60 -17.77 -63.05
CA ILE A 324 -9.08 -16.65 -62.28
C ILE A 324 -10.20 -16.26 -61.32
N TYR A 325 -10.27 -16.94 -60.18
CA TYR A 325 -11.08 -16.47 -59.07
C TYR A 325 -10.45 -15.17 -58.56
N HIS A 326 -11.18 -14.07 -58.68
CA HIS A 326 -10.78 -12.82 -58.06
C HIS A 326 -10.95 -12.96 -56.56
N SER A 327 -9.83 -13.06 -55.84
CA SER A 327 -9.83 -13.26 -54.38
C SER A 327 -9.34 -12.03 -53.62
N ARG A 328 -9.95 -11.76 -52.46
CA ARG A 328 -9.49 -10.76 -51.50
C ARG A 328 -9.48 -11.38 -50.12
N THR A 329 -8.33 -11.35 -49.44
CA THR A 329 -8.21 -11.86 -48.07
C THR A 329 -8.05 -10.71 -47.09
N PHE A 330 -8.88 -10.70 -46.06
CA PHE A 330 -8.76 -9.85 -44.89
C PHE A 330 -8.07 -10.64 -43.78
N PHE A 331 -6.93 -10.17 -43.29
CA PHE A 331 -6.18 -10.77 -42.18
C PHE A 331 -6.41 -9.98 -40.89
N GLY A 332 -5.96 -10.52 -39.74
CA GLY A 332 -5.89 -9.76 -38.50
C GLY A 332 -7.21 -9.48 -37.80
N LEU A 333 -8.26 -10.26 -38.09
CA LEU A 333 -9.59 -10.01 -37.54
C LEU A 333 -9.69 -10.62 -36.13
N SER A 334 -10.17 -9.82 -35.17
CA SER A 334 -10.39 -10.31 -33.79
C SER A 334 -11.30 -11.54 -33.80
N LYS A 335 -10.86 -12.61 -33.11
CA LYS A 335 -11.62 -13.86 -32.97
C LYS A 335 -13.04 -13.59 -32.46
N ASP A 336 -13.19 -12.64 -31.54
CA ASP A 336 -14.49 -12.26 -30.98
C ASP A 336 -15.38 -11.53 -32.01
N VAL A 337 -14.80 -10.75 -32.90
CA VAL A 337 -15.53 -10.08 -34.00
C VAL A 337 -15.93 -11.10 -35.07
N LEU A 338 -15.02 -12.00 -35.44
CA LEU A 338 -15.29 -13.08 -36.40
C LEU A 338 -16.33 -14.08 -35.91
N LEU A 339 -16.41 -14.35 -34.61
CA LEU A 339 -17.47 -15.20 -34.02
C LEU A 339 -18.84 -14.52 -33.98
N LEU A 340 -18.88 -13.19 -34.06
CA LEU A 340 -20.11 -12.41 -34.11
C LEU A 340 -20.63 -12.20 -35.55
N MET A 341 -19.74 -12.17 -36.54
CA MET A 341 -20.09 -11.92 -37.95
C MET A 341 -21.08 -12.96 -38.55
N PRO A 342 -20.93 -14.29 -38.33
CA PRO A 342 -21.89 -15.28 -38.79
C PRO A 342 -23.29 -15.15 -38.16
N LYS A 343 -23.37 -14.54 -36.96
CA LYS A 343 -24.64 -14.33 -36.24
C LYS A 343 -25.40 -13.07 -36.68
N VAL A 344 -24.80 -12.20 -37.49
CA VAL A 344 -25.38 -10.92 -37.94
C VAL A 344 -26.12 -11.01 -39.29
N ARG A 345 -26.17 -12.20 -39.93
CA ARG A 345 -27.12 -12.70 -40.96
C ARG A 345 -26.52 -13.06 -42.33
N GLU A 346 -27.01 -14.21 -42.81
CA GLU A 346 -27.47 -14.67 -44.15
C GLU A 346 -27.28 -13.81 -45.43
N ASP A 347 -26.82 -12.56 -45.38
CA ASP A 347 -26.73 -11.66 -46.54
C ASP A 347 -25.33 -11.61 -47.17
N CYS A 348 -24.30 -12.19 -46.52
CA CYS A 348 -22.99 -12.37 -47.14
C CYS A 348 -23.10 -13.51 -48.15
N SER A 349 -22.89 -13.18 -49.42
CA SER A 349 -22.94 -14.10 -50.56
C SER A 349 -22.14 -15.39 -50.29
N LYS A 350 -22.48 -16.48 -51.00
CA LYS A 350 -21.78 -17.79 -51.01
C LYS A 350 -20.25 -17.71 -51.27
N ASN A 351 -19.76 -16.50 -51.50
CA ASN A 351 -18.44 -16.09 -51.92
C ASN A 351 -17.53 -15.67 -50.75
N MET A 352 -17.99 -15.70 -49.48
CA MET A 352 -17.17 -15.33 -48.32
C MET A 352 -16.90 -16.51 -47.39
N GLN A 353 -15.62 -16.81 -47.15
CA GLN A 353 -15.15 -17.88 -46.26
C GLN A 353 -14.49 -17.29 -45.01
N PHE A 354 -14.96 -17.70 -43.82
CA PHE A 354 -14.46 -17.23 -42.54
C PHE A 354 -13.55 -18.28 -41.90
N PHE A 355 -12.38 -17.86 -41.43
CA PHE A 355 -11.42 -18.71 -40.73
C PHE A 355 -11.10 -18.09 -39.35
N PRO A 356 -11.96 -18.30 -38.32
CA PRO A 356 -11.84 -17.65 -37.01
C PRO A 356 -10.55 -18.00 -36.26
N GLU A 357 -10.05 -19.23 -36.39
CA GLU A 357 -8.81 -19.68 -35.76
C GLU A 357 -7.56 -19.08 -36.43
N GLU A 358 -7.63 -18.82 -37.73
CA GLU A 358 -6.56 -18.19 -38.52
C GLU A 358 -6.76 -16.67 -38.65
N ARG A 359 -7.77 -16.11 -37.98
CA ARG A 359 -8.10 -14.67 -37.96
C ARG A 359 -8.24 -14.04 -39.35
N LYS A 360 -8.71 -14.80 -40.34
CA LYS A 360 -8.83 -14.33 -41.74
C LYS A 360 -10.22 -14.54 -42.35
N VAL A 361 -10.59 -13.71 -43.32
CA VAL A 361 -11.79 -13.84 -44.17
C VAL A 361 -11.38 -13.76 -45.63
N VAL A 362 -11.78 -14.72 -46.44
CA VAL A 362 -11.48 -14.77 -47.88
C VAL A 362 -12.76 -14.53 -48.67
N VAL A 363 -12.74 -13.53 -49.54
CA VAL A 363 -13.79 -13.25 -50.54
C VAL A 363 -13.34 -13.86 -51.86
N LEU A 364 -14.18 -14.69 -52.47
CA LEU A 364 -13.96 -15.37 -53.75
C LEU A 364 -15.09 -15.01 -54.71
N ALA A 365 -14.81 -14.25 -55.77
CA ALA A 365 -15.84 -13.84 -56.72
C ALA A 365 -15.49 -14.25 -58.17
N SER A 366 -16.52 -14.36 -59.00
CA SER A 366 -16.39 -14.72 -60.42
C SER A 366 -16.06 -13.53 -61.32
N SER A 367 -16.20 -12.29 -60.81
CA SER A 367 -15.83 -11.04 -61.50
C SER A 367 -15.29 -9.98 -60.53
N GLU A 368 -14.54 -9.00 -61.03
CA GLU A 368 -14.04 -7.85 -60.23
C GLU A 368 -15.18 -7.01 -59.64
N GLU A 369 -16.27 -6.82 -60.37
CA GLU A 369 -17.43 -6.03 -59.93
C GLU A 369 -18.14 -6.69 -58.74
N GLU A 370 -18.32 -8.02 -58.81
CA GLU A 370 -18.90 -8.83 -57.74
C GLU A 370 -17.98 -8.86 -56.50
N LYS A 371 -16.65 -8.92 -56.71
CA LYS A 371 -15.66 -8.82 -55.62
C LYS A 371 -15.78 -7.48 -54.89
N GLU A 372 -15.86 -6.36 -55.63
CA GLU A 372 -15.89 -5.03 -55.02
C GLU A 372 -17.20 -4.78 -54.25
N GLN A 373 -18.32 -5.32 -54.73
CA GLN A 373 -19.59 -5.32 -54.00
C GLN A 373 -19.49 -6.10 -52.68
N CYS A 374 -18.93 -7.32 -52.70
CA CYS A 374 -18.75 -8.14 -51.51
C CYS A 374 -17.79 -7.49 -50.49
N VAL A 375 -16.70 -6.87 -50.98
CA VAL A 375 -15.75 -6.11 -50.15
C VAL A 375 -16.43 -4.91 -49.49
N THR A 376 -17.25 -4.18 -50.24
CA THR A 376 -17.99 -3.01 -49.72
C THR A 376 -19.00 -3.43 -48.65
N GLN A 377 -19.73 -4.52 -48.88
CA GLN A 377 -20.69 -5.05 -47.92
C GLN A 377 -20.01 -5.49 -46.62
N PHE A 378 -18.90 -6.22 -46.71
CA PHE A 378 -18.08 -6.58 -45.55
C PHE A 378 -17.62 -5.36 -44.75
N GLN A 379 -17.10 -4.35 -45.44
CA GLN A 379 -16.64 -3.11 -44.80
C GLN A 379 -17.77 -2.37 -44.09
N ASN A 380 -18.97 -2.30 -44.69
CA ASN A 380 -20.13 -1.65 -44.07
C ASN A 380 -20.58 -2.38 -42.80
N THR A 381 -20.73 -3.70 -42.84
CA THR A 381 -21.10 -4.51 -41.67
C THR A 381 -20.03 -4.43 -40.58
N TYR A 382 -18.76 -4.44 -40.96
CA TYR A 382 -17.63 -4.27 -40.04
C TYR A 382 -17.68 -2.89 -39.35
N GLN A 383 -17.99 -1.81 -40.09
CA GLN A 383 -18.14 -0.46 -39.55
C GLN A 383 -19.35 -0.32 -38.62
N GLU A 384 -20.46 -1.01 -38.89
CA GLU A 384 -21.61 -1.02 -37.96
C GLU A 384 -21.26 -1.70 -36.62
N ILE A 385 -20.49 -2.79 -36.65
CA ILE A 385 -20.01 -3.47 -35.42
C ILE A 385 -19.10 -2.53 -34.61
N ILE A 386 -18.22 -1.78 -35.28
CA ILE A 386 -17.34 -0.77 -34.66
C ILE A 386 -18.15 0.31 -33.95
N LYS A 387 -19.16 0.87 -34.65
CA LYS A 387 -20.01 1.94 -34.13
C LYS A 387 -20.85 1.48 -32.94
N ASN A 388 -21.47 0.31 -33.02
CA ASN A 388 -22.35 -0.21 -31.97
C ASN A 388 -21.60 -0.63 -30.69
N ARG A 389 -20.28 -0.86 -30.75
CA ARG A 389 -19.45 -1.29 -29.60
C ARG A 389 -18.45 -0.25 -29.08
N GLN A 390 -18.53 1.01 -29.52
CA GLN A 390 -17.62 2.09 -29.10
C GLN A 390 -16.13 1.78 -29.35
N LEU A 391 -15.81 1.13 -30.47
CA LEU A 391 -14.41 0.83 -30.82
C LEU A 391 -13.69 2.09 -31.31
N LYS A 392 -12.44 2.30 -30.90
CA LYS A 392 -11.61 3.43 -31.33
C LYS A 392 -11.01 3.11 -32.71
N SER A 393 -11.21 3.97 -33.69
CA SER A 393 -10.70 3.78 -35.06
C SER A 393 -9.92 5.00 -35.57
N GLY A 394 -9.07 4.78 -36.56
CA GLY A 394 -8.35 5.84 -37.27
C GLY A 394 -7.46 5.28 -38.35
N SER A 395 -6.90 6.17 -39.17
CA SER A 395 -6.10 5.80 -40.33
C SER A 395 -4.78 6.57 -40.40
N LEU A 396 -3.83 6.02 -41.16
CA LEU A 396 -2.52 6.58 -41.45
C LEU A 396 -2.25 6.46 -42.95
N GLU A 397 -1.74 7.54 -43.55
CA GLU A 397 -1.29 7.56 -44.95
C GLU A 397 0.04 6.84 -45.10
N ILE A 398 0.17 6.03 -46.15
CA ILE A 398 1.37 5.30 -46.51
C ILE A 398 2.17 6.18 -47.48
N PRO A 399 3.35 6.71 -47.08
CA PRO A 399 4.12 7.62 -47.93
C PRO A 399 4.43 6.99 -49.29
N PRO A 400 4.41 7.74 -50.40
CA PRO A 400 4.65 7.18 -51.75
C PRO A 400 5.96 6.42 -51.90
N ALA A 401 6.97 6.76 -51.09
CA ALA A 401 8.28 6.10 -51.07
C ALA A 401 8.32 4.75 -50.33
N PHE A 402 7.28 4.40 -49.57
CA PHE A 402 7.20 3.15 -48.82
C PHE A 402 6.81 1.99 -49.75
N GLN A 403 7.61 0.92 -49.78
CA GLN A 403 7.33 -0.27 -50.59
C GLN A 403 6.19 -1.10 -49.96
N MET A 404 5.13 -1.33 -50.73
CA MET A 404 3.90 -1.97 -50.23
C MET A 404 4.11 -3.42 -49.80
N GLU A 405 5.10 -4.12 -50.36
CA GLU A 405 5.45 -5.50 -49.96
C GLU A 405 5.80 -5.59 -48.46
N ASN A 406 6.48 -4.58 -47.90
CA ASN A 406 6.87 -4.54 -46.49
C ASN A 406 5.69 -4.26 -45.55
N MET A 407 4.54 -3.82 -46.09
CA MET A 407 3.35 -3.52 -45.27
C MET A 407 2.74 -4.78 -44.68
N PHE A 408 2.78 -5.89 -45.41
CA PHE A 408 2.22 -7.17 -44.96
C PHE A 408 2.94 -7.70 -43.74
N ASP A 409 4.27 -7.70 -43.73
CA ASP A 409 5.08 -8.14 -42.60
C ASP A 409 4.86 -7.26 -41.36
N ILE A 410 4.73 -5.95 -41.56
CA ILE A 410 4.44 -5.01 -40.47
C ILE A 410 3.06 -5.26 -39.89
N ILE A 411 2.05 -5.49 -40.72
CA ILE A 411 0.69 -5.77 -40.25
C ILE A 411 0.66 -7.09 -39.47
N GLU A 412 1.33 -8.15 -39.95
CA GLU A 412 1.39 -9.44 -39.27
C GLU A 412 2.10 -9.36 -37.89
N GLU A 413 3.20 -8.60 -37.82
CA GLU A 413 3.88 -8.31 -36.55
C GLU A 413 2.96 -7.55 -35.58
N PHE A 414 2.26 -6.53 -36.08
CA PHE A 414 1.38 -5.71 -35.25
C PHE A 414 0.12 -6.47 -34.81
N ASP A 415 -0.46 -7.33 -35.65
CA ASP A 415 -1.58 -8.20 -35.29
C ASP A 415 -1.20 -9.19 -34.16
N SER A 416 0.06 -9.66 -34.18
CA SER A 416 0.60 -10.54 -33.15
C SER A 416 0.82 -9.81 -31.81
N ASN A 417 1.33 -8.58 -31.88
CA ASN A 417 1.70 -7.79 -30.71
C ASN A 417 0.52 -6.98 -30.11
N TYR A 418 -0.49 -6.64 -30.92
CA TYR A 418 -1.67 -5.84 -30.54
C TYR A 418 -2.96 -6.61 -30.81
N ASN A 419 -3.18 -7.68 -30.05
CA ASN A 419 -4.32 -8.58 -30.22
C ASN A 419 -5.72 -7.96 -29.99
N GLN A 420 -5.82 -6.71 -29.50
CA GLN A 420 -7.08 -5.96 -29.42
C GLN A 420 -7.18 -4.84 -30.47
N CYS A 421 -6.17 -4.72 -31.33
CA CYS A 421 -6.18 -3.88 -32.52
C CYS A 421 -6.42 -4.76 -33.75
N HIS A 422 -7.00 -4.14 -34.76
CA HIS A 422 -7.18 -4.67 -36.10
C HIS A 422 -6.56 -3.67 -37.06
N PHE A 423 -5.75 -4.17 -37.98
CA PHE A 423 -5.08 -3.38 -39.00
C PHE A 423 -5.57 -3.81 -40.38
N SER A 424 -5.90 -2.86 -41.24
CA SER A 424 -6.25 -3.13 -42.65
C SER A 424 -5.55 -2.15 -43.56
N CYS A 425 -4.97 -2.65 -44.65
CA CYS A 425 -4.30 -1.83 -45.64
C CYS A 425 -5.16 -1.71 -46.92
N ASP A 426 -5.36 -0.48 -47.37
CA ASP A 426 -5.90 -0.17 -48.69
C ASP A 426 -4.74 0.24 -49.60
N GLU A 427 -4.32 -0.68 -50.45
CA GLU A 427 -3.19 -0.49 -51.37
C GLU A 427 -3.47 0.57 -52.43
N LYS A 428 -4.71 0.63 -52.94
CA LYS A 428 -5.11 1.61 -53.98
C LYS A 428 -5.14 3.02 -53.39
N ALA A 429 -5.66 3.16 -52.17
CA ALA A 429 -5.70 4.45 -51.47
C ALA A 429 -4.41 4.79 -50.71
N ARG A 430 -3.43 3.88 -50.64
CA ARG A 430 -2.22 3.98 -49.82
C ARG A 430 -2.50 4.37 -48.37
N MET A 431 -3.39 3.63 -47.71
CA MET A 431 -3.85 3.90 -46.34
C MET A 431 -3.81 2.67 -45.46
N VAL A 432 -3.36 2.80 -44.21
CA VAL A 432 -3.59 1.79 -43.17
C VAL A 432 -4.62 2.27 -42.18
N ARG A 433 -5.66 1.46 -41.97
CA ARG A 433 -6.70 1.69 -40.95
C ARG A 433 -6.44 0.82 -39.74
N ILE A 434 -6.64 1.40 -38.57
CA ILE A 434 -6.50 0.77 -37.26
C ILE A 434 -7.85 0.86 -36.55
N VAL A 435 -8.29 -0.23 -35.95
CA VAL A 435 -9.52 -0.30 -35.15
C VAL A 435 -9.22 -1.08 -33.88
N SER A 436 -9.59 -0.58 -32.71
CA SER A 436 -9.31 -1.27 -31.45
C SER A 436 -10.44 -1.16 -30.42
N MET A 437 -10.59 -2.22 -29.63
CA MET A 437 -11.41 -2.19 -28.41
C MET A 437 -10.74 -1.48 -27.24
N SER A 438 -9.42 -1.24 -27.31
CA SER A 438 -8.64 -0.57 -26.28
C SER A 438 -8.12 0.76 -26.79
N SER A 439 -8.55 1.85 -26.16
CA SER A 439 -8.04 3.18 -26.51
C SER A 439 -6.52 3.30 -26.36
N ARG A 440 -5.93 2.58 -25.39
CA ARG A 440 -4.49 2.58 -25.13
C ARG A 440 -3.71 1.78 -26.17
N GLN A 441 -4.19 0.60 -26.57
CA GLN A 441 -3.53 -0.17 -27.65
C GLN A 441 -3.67 0.55 -28.99
N PHE A 442 -4.81 1.19 -29.27
CA PHE A 442 -4.99 2.03 -30.45
C PHE A 442 -3.94 3.14 -30.56
N ASP A 443 -3.74 3.92 -29.49
CA ASP A 443 -2.81 5.05 -29.53
C ASP A 443 -1.35 4.59 -29.68
N GLN A 444 -0.99 3.48 -29.02
CA GLN A 444 0.34 2.88 -29.13
C GLN A 444 0.60 2.33 -30.54
N ALA A 445 -0.33 1.53 -31.06
CA ALA A 445 -0.25 0.95 -32.38
C ALA A 445 -0.21 2.02 -33.47
N LYS A 446 -1.07 3.05 -33.38
CA LYS A 446 -1.10 4.16 -34.34
C LYS A 446 0.20 4.94 -34.36
N LYS A 447 0.81 5.18 -33.19
CA LYS A 447 2.09 5.89 -33.11
C LYS A 447 3.21 5.07 -33.75
N LEU A 448 3.38 3.82 -33.34
CA LEU A 448 4.48 2.98 -33.80
C LEU A 448 4.37 2.61 -35.29
N LEU A 449 3.15 2.43 -35.78
CA LEU A 449 2.92 2.23 -37.20
C LEU A 449 3.26 3.50 -37.98
N GLY A 450 2.88 4.68 -37.47
CA GLY A 450 3.27 5.97 -38.06
C GLY A 450 4.79 6.16 -38.12
N ASP A 451 5.51 5.81 -37.05
CA ASP A 451 6.97 5.91 -36.96
C ASP A 451 7.65 4.97 -37.98
N ARG A 452 7.11 3.76 -38.20
CA ARG A 452 7.61 2.83 -39.23
C ARG A 452 7.34 3.31 -40.66
N LEU A 453 6.17 3.88 -40.92
CA LEU A 453 5.82 4.44 -42.22
C LEU A 453 6.68 5.66 -42.58
N ALA A 454 7.12 6.42 -41.58
CA ALA A 454 7.98 7.59 -41.74
C ALA A 454 9.45 7.26 -42.10
N GLY A 455 9.83 5.97 -42.12
CA GLY A 455 11.09 5.50 -42.70
C GLY A 455 12.35 5.87 -41.90
N GLU A 456 12.55 5.27 -40.72
CA GLU A 456 13.90 5.11 -40.18
C GLU A 456 14.56 3.86 -40.79
N LYS A 457 15.73 4.05 -41.42
CA LYS A 457 16.46 3.03 -42.19
C LYS A 457 16.94 1.86 -41.31
N PHE A 458 16.60 0.64 -41.72
CA PHE A 458 17.25 -0.60 -41.35
C PHE A 458 18.33 -0.92 -42.40
N GLU A 459 19.59 -1.10 -41.99
CA GLU A 459 20.54 -1.94 -42.71
C GLU A 459 21.02 -3.05 -41.77
N GLU A 460 20.65 -4.29 -42.10
CA GLU A 460 21.47 -5.50 -41.88
C GLU A 460 22.76 -5.32 -42.72
N LYS A 461 24.00 -5.51 -42.26
CA LYS A 461 24.55 -6.65 -41.52
C LYS A 461 25.90 -6.31 -40.88
N THR A 462 26.16 -7.06 -39.83
CA THR A 462 27.46 -7.45 -39.26
C THR A 462 28.31 -6.38 -38.56
N GLY A 463 28.24 -6.45 -37.23
CA GLY A 463 29.45 -6.47 -36.43
C GLY A 463 29.81 -5.16 -35.74
N LYS A 464 29.40 -5.06 -34.47
CA LYS A 464 29.99 -4.19 -33.43
C LYS A 464 29.88 -2.67 -33.60
N LYS A 465 29.08 -2.12 -32.68
CA LYS A 465 29.36 -1.00 -31.74
C LYS A 465 29.74 0.40 -32.27
N LYS A 466 29.01 1.37 -31.69
CA LYS A 466 29.41 2.76 -31.30
C LYS A 466 29.53 3.72 -32.49
N GLU A 467 29.31 5.02 -32.41
CA GLU A 467 28.91 6.04 -31.43
C GLU A 467 28.48 7.22 -32.35
N GLU A 468 27.27 7.74 -32.25
CA GLU A 468 26.87 8.92 -31.48
C GLU A 468 27.23 10.32 -32.06
N GLN A 469 26.26 11.23 -31.82
CA GLN A 469 26.24 12.71 -31.95
C GLN A 469 25.80 13.23 -33.32
N GLY A 470 24.84 14.16 -33.49
CA GLY A 470 24.07 15.10 -32.64
C GLY A 470 23.68 16.29 -33.57
N GLY A 471 22.60 17.09 -33.45
CA GLY A 471 21.46 17.17 -32.54
C GLY A 471 20.53 18.38 -32.85
N LYS A 472 19.53 18.59 -31.95
CA LYS A 472 18.74 19.81 -31.58
C LYS A 472 17.67 20.38 -32.55
N ALA A 473 16.48 20.88 -32.13
CA ALA A 473 15.71 21.03 -30.86
C ALA A 473 14.23 21.42 -31.23
N ALA A 474 13.15 21.45 -30.42
CA ALA A 474 12.89 21.59 -28.97
C ALA A 474 11.47 21.04 -28.62
N GLY A 475 11.08 20.69 -27.38
CA GLY A 475 11.78 20.70 -26.10
C GLY A 475 10.97 20.00 -24.99
N ALA A 476 11.55 18.95 -24.40
CA ALA A 476 11.45 18.53 -23.00
C ALA A 476 12.64 17.57 -22.80
N THR A 477 13.49 17.82 -21.80
CA THR A 477 14.86 17.31 -21.64
C THR A 477 14.97 15.78 -21.70
N GLY A 478 15.23 15.23 -22.89
CA GLY A 478 15.48 13.81 -23.12
C GLY A 478 16.91 13.44 -22.74
N VAL A 479 17.08 12.72 -21.64
CA VAL A 479 18.38 12.17 -21.23
C VAL A 479 18.66 10.91 -22.04
N LYS A 480 19.81 10.86 -22.71
CA LYS A 480 20.27 9.69 -23.47
C LYS A 480 20.68 8.56 -22.50
N ILE A 481 20.07 7.39 -22.63
CA ILE A 481 20.37 6.20 -21.83
C ILE A 481 21.04 5.17 -22.72
N SER A 482 22.25 4.73 -22.35
CA SER A 482 22.94 3.65 -23.05
C SER A 482 22.29 2.31 -22.72
N THR A 483 21.95 1.50 -23.73
CA THR A 483 21.20 0.25 -23.54
C THR A 483 22.04 -1.04 -23.63
N LYS A 484 23.35 -0.97 -23.91
CA LYS A 484 24.23 -2.15 -24.03
C LYS A 484 24.30 -3.01 -22.75
N THR A 485 24.58 -4.31 -22.88
CA THR A 485 24.88 -5.18 -21.72
C THR A 485 26.07 -4.61 -20.93
N GLY A 486 25.91 -4.44 -19.62
CA GLY A 486 26.87 -3.73 -18.77
C GLY A 486 26.64 -2.21 -18.65
N SER A 487 25.64 -1.64 -19.34
CA SER A 487 25.19 -0.27 -19.06
C SER A 487 24.61 -0.17 -17.65
N PHE A 488 24.87 0.97 -17.01
CA PHE A 488 24.33 1.28 -15.69
C PHE A 488 24.08 2.77 -15.53
N GLU A 489 23.08 3.09 -14.71
CA GLU A 489 22.80 4.40 -14.20
C GLU A 489 22.97 4.40 -12.69
N VAL A 490 23.71 5.37 -12.16
CA VAL A 490 24.01 5.45 -10.71
C VAL A 490 23.55 6.78 -10.12
N LEU A 491 22.90 6.75 -8.96
CA LEU A 491 22.45 7.91 -8.20
C LEU A 491 22.94 7.80 -6.75
N LEU A 492 23.56 8.86 -6.23
CA LEU A 492 23.81 8.99 -4.80
C LEU A 492 22.50 9.40 -4.11
N ILE A 493 21.98 8.56 -3.23
CA ILE A 493 20.76 8.81 -2.46
C ILE A 493 21.11 9.17 -1.01
N ASN A 494 20.09 9.55 -0.25
CA ASN A 494 20.21 9.99 1.14
C ASN A 494 21.09 9.05 1.99
N GLU A 495 21.85 9.65 2.91
CA GLU A 495 22.69 8.94 3.89
C GLU A 495 23.90 8.24 3.26
N GLY A 496 24.37 8.72 2.09
CA GLY A 496 25.63 8.29 1.47
C GLY A 496 25.55 6.95 0.74
N ARG A 497 24.35 6.54 0.33
CA ARG A 497 24.11 5.25 -0.33
C ARG A 497 24.08 5.43 -1.85
N TRP A 498 24.58 4.43 -2.57
CA TRP A 498 24.54 4.37 -4.02
C TRP A 498 23.36 3.51 -4.48
N LEU A 499 22.54 4.04 -5.37
CA LEU A 499 21.52 3.31 -6.10
C LEU A 499 21.96 3.14 -7.56
N THR A 500 22.19 1.89 -7.98
CA THR A 500 22.62 1.56 -9.35
C THR A 500 21.53 0.77 -10.07
N VAL A 501 21.01 1.27 -11.18
CA VAL A 501 20.20 0.47 -12.13
C VAL A 501 21.15 -0.05 -13.21
N LYS A 502 21.26 -1.36 -13.42
CA LYS A 502 22.17 -1.94 -14.41
C LYS A 502 21.57 -3.07 -15.22
N ARG A 503 22.00 -3.16 -16.49
CA ARG A 503 21.66 -4.27 -17.38
C ARG A 503 22.64 -5.44 -17.19
N SER A 504 22.27 -6.42 -16.36
CA SER A 504 23.10 -7.57 -15.98
C SER A 504 22.24 -8.77 -15.56
N ASN A 505 22.88 -9.92 -15.33
CA ASN A 505 22.25 -11.12 -14.82
C ASN A 505 22.28 -11.14 -13.28
N LEU A 506 21.11 -11.11 -12.63
CA LEU A 506 21.00 -11.11 -11.16
C LEU A 506 21.67 -12.34 -10.52
N VAL A 507 21.68 -13.48 -11.21
CA VAL A 507 22.28 -14.74 -10.71
C VAL A 507 23.80 -14.62 -10.53
N GLU A 508 24.44 -13.73 -11.30
CA GLU A 508 25.89 -13.55 -11.32
C GLU A 508 26.37 -12.45 -10.35
N GLU A 509 25.44 -11.76 -9.68
CA GLU A 509 25.77 -10.68 -8.75
C GLU A 509 26.55 -11.18 -7.53
N GLU A 510 27.63 -10.47 -7.23
CA GLU A 510 28.38 -10.62 -6.00
C GLU A 510 27.99 -9.50 -5.03
N VAL A 511 27.15 -9.87 -4.06
CA VAL A 511 26.56 -8.98 -3.04
C VAL A 511 26.28 -9.77 -1.76
N ASP A 512 26.07 -9.08 -0.64
CA ASP A 512 25.77 -9.74 0.63
C ASP A 512 24.41 -10.45 0.62
N ALA A 513 23.41 -9.82 -0.02
CA ALA A 513 22.06 -10.35 -0.16
C ALA A 513 21.49 -10.12 -1.57
N ILE A 514 20.81 -11.14 -2.10
CA ILE A 514 20.02 -11.03 -3.34
C ILE A 514 18.53 -11.03 -2.96
N VAL A 515 17.75 -10.13 -3.56
CA VAL A 515 16.29 -10.16 -3.47
C VAL A 515 15.76 -11.03 -4.59
N ASN A 516 14.91 -11.99 -4.25
CA ASN A 516 14.23 -12.85 -5.20
C ASN A 516 12.78 -12.36 -5.41
N ALA A 517 12.31 -12.33 -6.65
CA ALA A 517 10.90 -12.11 -6.99
C ALA A 517 10.10 -13.41 -6.79
N ALA A 518 9.50 -13.59 -5.60
CA ALA A 518 8.87 -14.83 -5.17
C ALA A 518 7.33 -14.75 -5.22
N ASN A 519 6.68 -15.92 -5.19
CA ASN A 519 5.25 -16.06 -4.90
C ASN A 519 5.03 -16.40 -3.41
N SER A 520 3.79 -16.33 -2.94
CA SER A 520 3.43 -16.58 -1.53
C SER A 520 3.81 -17.96 -0.97
N ARG A 521 3.99 -18.96 -1.84
CA ARG A 521 4.39 -20.32 -1.47
C ARG A 521 5.91 -20.54 -1.53
N LEU A 522 6.67 -19.51 -1.92
CA LEU A 522 8.12 -19.59 -2.16
C LEU A 522 8.51 -20.74 -3.12
N GLU A 523 7.68 -21.01 -4.12
CA GLU A 523 7.92 -22.02 -5.15
C GLU A 523 8.70 -21.42 -6.32
N HIS A 524 9.95 -21.83 -6.50
CA HIS A 524 10.89 -21.23 -7.46
C HIS A 524 10.89 -21.98 -8.80
N ALA A 525 9.74 -22.02 -9.46
CA ALA A 525 9.52 -22.80 -10.69
C ALA A 525 9.82 -22.02 -12.00
N GLY A 526 9.95 -20.70 -11.97
CA GLY A 526 10.10 -19.90 -13.18
C GLY A 526 10.65 -18.49 -12.94
N GLY A 527 10.94 -17.79 -14.04
CA GLY A 527 11.49 -16.43 -14.02
C GLY A 527 12.82 -16.34 -13.26
N VAL A 528 13.05 -15.20 -12.61
CA VAL A 528 14.24 -14.96 -11.76
C VAL A 528 14.34 -15.97 -10.62
N ALA A 529 13.22 -16.32 -9.99
CA ALA A 529 13.20 -17.31 -8.91
C ALA A 529 13.72 -18.68 -9.38
N GLY A 530 13.23 -19.16 -10.53
CA GLY A 530 13.70 -20.41 -11.14
C GLY A 530 15.18 -20.36 -11.51
N ALA A 531 15.66 -19.23 -12.04
CA ALA A 531 17.07 -19.05 -12.37
C ALA A 531 17.99 -19.10 -11.13
N LEU A 532 17.60 -18.42 -10.04
CA LEU A 532 18.30 -18.48 -8.75
C LEU A 532 18.30 -19.90 -8.17
N ASN A 533 17.16 -20.58 -8.20
CA ASN A 533 17.05 -21.94 -7.67
C ASN A 533 17.91 -22.94 -8.48
N LYS A 534 17.90 -22.82 -9.82
CA LYS A 534 18.76 -23.60 -10.70
C LYS A 534 20.24 -23.37 -10.39
N ALA A 535 20.66 -22.12 -10.21
CA ALA A 535 22.04 -21.78 -9.84
C ALA A 535 22.43 -22.26 -8.44
N SER A 536 21.47 -22.37 -7.51
CA SER A 536 21.67 -22.98 -6.18
C SER A 536 21.68 -24.51 -6.20
N ASN A 537 21.46 -25.16 -7.36
CA ASN A 537 21.24 -26.61 -7.48
C ASN A 537 20.08 -27.13 -6.61
N GLY A 538 19.00 -26.36 -6.50
CA GLY A 538 17.80 -26.76 -5.74
C GLY A 538 17.88 -26.53 -4.23
N GLU A 539 19.03 -26.11 -3.69
CA GLU A 539 19.19 -25.84 -2.25
C GLU A 539 18.33 -24.65 -1.79
N LEU A 540 18.12 -23.65 -2.64
CA LEU A 540 17.25 -22.51 -2.33
C LEU A 540 15.78 -22.94 -2.15
N GLN A 541 15.30 -23.89 -2.95
CA GLN A 541 13.96 -24.45 -2.78
C GLN A 541 13.84 -25.18 -1.45
N LYS A 542 14.80 -26.05 -1.09
CA LYS A 542 14.77 -26.78 0.20
C LYS A 542 14.72 -25.83 1.40
N ALA A 543 15.51 -24.74 1.36
CA ALA A 543 15.49 -23.72 2.40
C ALA A 543 14.14 -22.99 2.47
N SER A 544 13.52 -22.73 1.32
CA SER A 544 12.20 -22.08 1.22
C SER A 544 11.07 -22.99 1.70
N ASP A 545 11.09 -24.28 1.34
CA ASP A 545 10.11 -25.27 1.79
C ASP A 545 10.15 -25.41 3.33
N THR A 546 11.36 -25.39 3.89
CA THR A 546 11.56 -25.41 5.35
C THR A 546 11.00 -24.13 5.99
N TYR A 547 11.23 -22.97 5.38
CA TYR A 547 10.64 -21.72 5.85
C TYR A 547 9.11 -21.77 5.86
N VAL A 548 8.49 -22.16 4.75
CA VAL A 548 7.02 -22.22 4.62
C VAL A 548 6.42 -23.26 5.58
N ARG A 549 7.09 -24.39 5.78
CA ARG A 549 6.67 -25.40 6.77
C ARG A 549 6.65 -24.85 8.20
N ASN A 550 7.62 -24.02 8.55
CA ASN A 550 7.79 -23.51 9.92
C ASN A 550 6.96 -22.24 10.19
N TYR A 551 6.77 -21.39 9.18
CA TYR A 551 6.21 -20.04 9.34
C TYR A 551 4.96 -19.77 8.50
N GLY A 552 4.56 -20.70 7.63
CA GLY A 552 3.43 -20.52 6.72
C GLY A 552 3.78 -19.73 5.45
N GLN A 553 2.74 -19.43 4.66
CA GLN A 553 2.87 -18.67 3.43
C GLN A 553 3.20 -17.20 3.68
N VAL A 554 3.90 -16.58 2.74
CA VAL A 554 4.27 -15.17 2.81
C VAL A 554 3.20 -14.33 2.10
N LEU A 555 2.61 -13.37 2.80
CA LEU A 555 1.61 -12.48 2.23
C LEU A 555 2.22 -11.55 1.17
N VAL A 556 1.40 -11.12 0.22
CA VAL A 556 1.79 -10.11 -0.78
C VAL A 556 2.20 -8.81 -0.09
N GLY A 557 3.32 -8.21 -0.52
CA GLY A 557 3.99 -7.11 0.16
C GLY A 557 4.96 -7.55 1.28
N GLY A 558 4.94 -8.83 1.66
CA GLY A 558 5.82 -9.43 2.66
C GLY A 558 7.15 -9.93 2.09
N VAL A 559 8.05 -10.32 3.00
CA VAL A 559 9.33 -10.94 2.66
C VAL A 559 9.63 -12.13 3.57
N ALA A 560 10.43 -13.07 3.06
CA ALA A 560 11.04 -14.15 3.85
C ALA A 560 12.55 -14.18 3.61
N VAL A 561 13.33 -14.50 4.63
CA VAL A 561 14.79 -14.60 4.50
C VAL A 561 15.22 -16.03 4.67
N THR A 562 15.99 -16.54 3.71
CA THR A 562 16.55 -17.89 3.75
C THR A 562 18.07 -17.85 3.54
N SER A 563 18.72 -19.00 3.77
CA SER A 563 20.09 -19.20 3.27
C SER A 563 20.04 -19.24 1.75
N ALA A 564 21.00 -18.60 1.07
CA ALA A 564 21.09 -18.67 -0.38
C ALA A 564 21.31 -20.12 -0.87
N GLY A 565 22.08 -20.91 -0.12
CA GLY A 565 22.44 -22.29 -0.47
C GLY A 565 23.27 -22.39 -1.76
N GLY A 566 23.90 -23.55 -1.96
CA GLY A 566 24.56 -23.89 -3.22
C GLY A 566 25.69 -22.92 -3.64
N LYS A 567 25.70 -22.53 -4.93
CA LYS A 567 26.78 -21.76 -5.59
C LYS A 567 26.45 -20.28 -5.81
N LEU A 568 25.37 -19.75 -5.24
CA LEU A 568 25.06 -18.33 -5.36
C LEU A 568 26.13 -17.49 -4.67
N LYS A 569 26.57 -16.39 -5.29
CA LYS A 569 27.59 -15.49 -4.75
C LYS A 569 27.03 -14.49 -3.73
N CYS A 570 26.14 -14.97 -2.86
CA CYS A 570 25.59 -14.23 -1.72
C CYS A 570 25.32 -15.20 -0.57
N LYS A 571 25.26 -14.71 0.67
CA LYS A 571 25.01 -15.57 1.84
C LYS A 571 23.52 -15.77 2.12
N ARG A 572 22.70 -14.79 1.74
CA ARG A 572 21.27 -14.73 2.07
C ARG A 572 20.45 -14.35 0.85
N VAL A 573 19.27 -14.95 0.73
CA VAL A 573 18.26 -14.56 -0.25
C VAL A 573 17.05 -14.02 0.48
N ILE A 574 16.59 -12.84 0.08
CA ILE A 574 15.38 -12.20 0.59
C ILE A 574 14.28 -12.42 -0.45
N HIS A 575 13.30 -13.27 -0.14
CA HIS A 575 12.19 -13.58 -1.03
C HIS A 575 11.09 -12.54 -0.87
N ALA A 576 11.01 -11.60 -1.82
CA ALA A 576 9.99 -10.56 -1.85
C ALA A 576 8.77 -11.03 -2.63
N VAL A 577 7.58 -10.99 -2.01
CA VAL A 577 6.33 -11.38 -2.65
C VAL A 577 5.62 -10.13 -3.19
N GLY A 578 5.81 -9.87 -4.48
CA GLY A 578 5.13 -8.78 -5.17
C GLY A 578 3.69 -9.13 -5.57
N PRO A 579 2.85 -8.13 -5.91
CA PRO A 579 1.51 -8.37 -6.41
C PRO A 579 1.53 -8.94 -7.83
N THR A 580 0.47 -9.68 -8.17
CA THR A 580 0.14 -10.08 -9.54
C THR A 580 -0.85 -9.10 -10.13
N PHE A 581 -0.67 -8.71 -11.38
CA PHE A 581 -1.62 -7.88 -12.10
C PHE A 581 -3.02 -8.52 -12.12
N SER A 582 -4.02 -7.74 -11.76
CA SER A 582 -5.43 -8.13 -11.78
C SER A 582 -6.28 -6.93 -12.17
N ARG A 583 -7.32 -7.16 -12.98
CA ARG A 583 -8.29 -6.11 -13.35
C ARG A 583 -9.02 -5.50 -12.15
N GLN A 584 -9.01 -6.19 -11.01
CA GLN A 584 -9.66 -5.74 -9.77
C GLN A 584 -8.72 -4.91 -8.87
N MET A 585 -7.41 -4.90 -9.15
CA MET A 585 -6.41 -4.16 -8.37
C MET A 585 -6.06 -2.85 -9.09
N THR A 586 -6.12 -1.73 -8.37
CA THR A 586 -5.74 -0.43 -8.93
C THR A 586 -4.22 -0.28 -9.01
N ASP A 587 -3.73 0.57 -9.91
CA ASP A 587 -2.30 0.91 -10.01
C ASP A 587 -1.74 1.41 -8.67
N PHE A 588 -2.54 2.16 -7.91
CA PHE A 588 -2.18 2.63 -6.57
C PHE A 588 -1.96 1.47 -5.59
N GLN A 589 -2.90 0.52 -5.51
CA GLN A 589 -2.77 -0.65 -4.62
C GLN A 589 -1.56 -1.52 -5.01
N CYS A 590 -1.36 -1.70 -6.32
CA CYS A 590 -0.24 -2.45 -6.85
C CYS A 590 1.10 -1.79 -6.48
N SER A 591 1.22 -0.47 -6.72
CA SER A 591 2.37 0.33 -6.34
C SER A 591 2.65 0.27 -4.83
N GLN A 592 1.62 0.35 -3.99
CA GLN A 592 1.77 0.23 -2.53
C GLN A 592 2.34 -1.13 -2.11
N LEU A 593 1.86 -2.23 -2.70
CA LEU A 593 2.35 -3.58 -2.38
C LEU A 593 3.80 -3.80 -2.84
N ILE A 594 4.18 -3.25 -4.00
CA ILE A 594 5.57 -3.25 -4.46
C ILE A 594 6.44 -2.43 -3.52
N CYS A 595 6.03 -1.20 -3.18
CA CYS A 595 6.75 -0.36 -2.22
C CYS A 595 6.95 -1.07 -0.87
N GLN A 596 5.91 -1.77 -0.39
CA GLN A 596 5.95 -2.51 0.86
C GLN A 596 6.95 -3.68 0.79
N ALA A 597 6.93 -4.48 -0.29
CA ALA A 597 7.86 -5.60 -0.48
C ALA A 597 9.32 -5.13 -0.56
N ILE A 598 9.58 -4.05 -1.29
CA ILE A 598 10.93 -3.47 -1.42
C ILE A 598 11.40 -2.88 -0.09
N THR A 599 10.55 -2.13 0.60
CA THR A 599 10.88 -1.54 1.91
C THR A 599 11.19 -2.64 2.93
N ASN A 600 10.36 -3.69 2.98
CA ASN A 600 10.59 -4.83 3.87
C ASN A 600 11.90 -5.57 3.52
N SER A 601 12.25 -5.66 2.24
CA SER A 601 13.52 -6.25 1.81
C SER A 601 14.72 -5.43 2.28
N LEU A 602 14.64 -4.10 2.20
CA LEU A 602 15.68 -3.20 2.71
C LEU A 602 15.83 -3.29 4.23
N VAL A 603 14.72 -3.40 4.96
CA VAL A 603 14.72 -3.63 6.41
C VAL A 603 15.45 -4.92 6.77
N GLU A 604 15.20 -6.02 6.06
CA GLU A 604 15.89 -7.28 6.32
C GLU A 604 17.37 -7.22 5.94
N ALA A 605 17.73 -6.59 4.82
CA ALA A 605 19.14 -6.35 4.46
C ALA A 605 19.88 -5.56 5.56
N ASP A 606 19.24 -4.52 6.09
CA ASP A 606 19.78 -3.69 7.16
C ASP A 606 19.97 -4.47 8.48
N LYS A 607 18.98 -5.26 8.89
CA LYS A 607 19.07 -6.14 10.07
C LYS A 607 20.20 -7.16 9.95
N MET A 608 20.43 -7.67 8.75
CA MET A 608 21.53 -8.59 8.45
C MET A 608 22.90 -7.90 8.38
N LYS A 609 22.95 -6.57 8.55
CA LYS A 609 24.16 -5.75 8.42
C LYS A 609 24.82 -5.91 7.03
N ALA A 610 24.01 -6.13 6.00
CA ALA A 610 24.48 -6.18 4.63
C ALA A 610 25.09 -4.83 4.22
N VAL A 611 26.19 -4.86 3.49
CA VAL A 611 26.78 -3.69 2.84
C VAL A 611 26.18 -3.48 1.46
N SER A 612 25.85 -4.58 0.78
CA SER A 612 25.34 -4.59 -0.59
C SER A 612 24.10 -5.46 -0.79
N VAL A 613 23.16 -5.01 -1.61
CA VAL A 613 21.93 -5.76 -1.96
C VAL A 613 21.56 -5.56 -3.43
N SER A 614 21.12 -6.63 -4.10
CA SER A 614 20.64 -6.58 -5.49
C SER A 614 19.16 -6.98 -5.62
N PHE A 615 18.40 -6.17 -6.36
CA PHE A 615 16.97 -6.32 -6.62
C PHE A 615 16.70 -6.64 -8.09
N PRO A 616 15.72 -7.50 -8.41
CA PRO A 616 15.15 -7.59 -9.75
C PRO A 616 14.14 -6.45 -9.98
N ALA A 617 13.67 -6.32 -11.22
CA ALA A 617 12.41 -5.62 -11.51
C ALA A 617 11.23 -6.45 -10.96
N LEU A 618 10.90 -6.27 -9.67
CA LEU A 618 9.88 -7.05 -8.98
C LEU A 618 8.51 -6.90 -9.67
N SER A 619 7.80 -8.03 -9.83
CA SER A 619 6.47 -8.15 -10.44
C SER A 619 6.33 -7.85 -11.95
N THR A 620 7.38 -7.43 -12.67
CA THR A 620 7.25 -7.05 -14.09
C THR A 620 7.27 -8.21 -15.08
N GLY A 621 7.68 -9.41 -14.64
CA GLY A 621 7.73 -10.62 -15.47
C GLY A 621 6.40 -11.38 -15.49
N ILE A 622 6.41 -12.61 -14.97
CA ILE A 622 5.22 -13.50 -14.93
C ILE A 622 4.01 -12.83 -14.25
N PHE A 623 4.24 -11.93 -13.30
CA PHE A 623 3.19 -11.22 -12.57
C PHE A 623 2.60 -10.02 -13.35
N ALA A 624 3.14 -9.70 -14.52
CA ALA A 624 2.59 -8.79 -15.53
C ALA A 624 2.23 -7.38 -15.03
N VAL A 625 2.90 -6.87 -13.99
CA VAL A 625 2.75 -5.48 -13.57
C VAL A 625 3.46 -4.56 -14.58
N ASP A 626 2.84 -3.42 -14.89
CA ASP A 626 3.41 -2.39 -15.78
C ASP A 626 4.82 -1.98 -15.31
N LYS A 627 5.78 -2.03 -16.25
CA LYS A 627 7.21 -1.79 -15.97
C LYS A 627 7.47 -0.38 -15.44
N SER A 628 6.73 0.62 -15.92
CA SER A 628 6.86 2.01 -15.48
C SER A 628 6.33 2.18 -14.06
N LEU A 629 5.17 1.60 -13.77
CA LEU A 629 4.59 1.60 -12.42
C LEU A 629 5.52 0.91 -11.41
N ALA A 630 6.07 -0.25 -11.77
CA ALA A 630 7.00 -0.98 -10.91
C ALA A 630 8.32 -0.20 -10.72
N ALA A 631 8.87 0.39 -11.78
CA ALA A 631 10.08 1.20 -11.71
C ALA A 631 9.93 2.38 -10.75
N GLU A 632 8.85 3.14 -10.89
CA GLU A 632 8.53 4.26 -10.00
C GLU A 632 8.42 3.80 -8.54
N ALA A 633 7.62 2.75 -8.27
CA ALA A 633 7.41 2.21 -6.93
C ALA A 633 8.72 1.71 -6.27
N ILE A 634 9.54 0.94 -7.01
CA ILE A 634 10.79 0.37 -6.49
C ILE A 634 11.79 1.50 -6.19
N ILE A 635 11.99 2.43 -7.12
CA ILE A 635 12.94 3.55 -6.93
C ILE A 635 12.46 4.46 -5.81
N GLN A 636 11.16 4.73 -5.71
CA GLN A 636 10.60 5.53 -4.62
C GLN A 636 10.80 4.87 -3.26
N ALA A 637 10.56 3.56 -3.15
CA ALA A 637 10.78 2.81 -1.92
C ALA A 637 12.25 2.85 -1.48
N ILE A 638 13.19 2.65 -2.40
CA ILE A 638 14.64 2.69 -2.11
C ILE A 638 15.09 4.10 -1.69
N THR A 639 14.70 5.12 -2.44
CA THR A 639 15.12 6.51 -2.20
C THR A 639 14.58 7.08 -0.88
N LYS A 640 13.36 6.68 -0.50
CA LYS A 640 12.71 7.11 0.75
C LYS A 640 13.09 6.27 1.97
N TYR A 641 13.58 5.04 1.77
CA TYR A 641 13.97 4.17 2.87
C TYR A 641 15.04 4.82 3.76
N ARG A 642 14.85 4.73 5.08
CA ARG A 642 15.79 5.19 6.10
C ARG A 642 16.29 3.99 6.89
N TYR A 643 17.55 4.04 7.32
CA TYR A 643 18.12 2.99 8.16
C TYR A 643 17.27 2.71 9.39
N THR A 644 17.11 1.43 9.71
CA THR A 644 16.29 0.98 10.85
C THR A 644 17.11 0.42 12.00
N SER A 645 18.32 -0.07 11.73
CA SER A 645 19.13 -0.82 12.70
C SER A 645 20.64 -0.64 12.49
N SER A 646 21.12 -0.65 11.24
CA SER A 646 22.53 -0.50 10.88
C SER A 646 22.68 0.66 9.88
N LYS A 647 23.89 1.23 9.73
CA LYS A 647 24.18 2.22 8.67
C LYS A 647 25.13 1.67 7.62
N LEU A 648 25.17 0.34 7.49
CA LEU A 648 26.16 -0.35 6.66
C LEU A 648 25.69 -0.58 5.22
N LEU A 649 24.38 -0.62 4.96
CA LEU A 649 23.84 -0.85 3.62
C LEU A 649 24.08 0.38 2.73
N THR A 650 25.18 0.37 1.98
CA THR A 650 25.63 1.50 1.15
C THR A 650 25.49 1.27 -0.34
N ASP A 651 25.40 0.02 -0.80
CA ASP A 651 25.33 -0.33 -2.23
C ASP A 651 24.02 -1.06 -2.55
N ILE A 652 23.12 -0.38 -3.24
CA ILE A 652 21.81 -0.90 -3.65
C ILE A 652 21.77 -0.98 -5.16
N ARG A 653 21.50 -2.16 -5.71
CA ARG A 653 21.49 -2.41 -7.15
C ARG A 653 20.12 -2.89 -7.61
N ILE A 654 19.61 -2.34 -8.71
CA ILE A 654 18.49 -2.89 -9.46
C ILE A 654 19.08 -3.53 -10.72
N VAL A 655 18.95 -4.84 -10.85
CA VAL A 655 19.60 -5.65 -11.88
C VAL A 655 18.56 -6.23 -12.80
N ILE A 656 18.64 -5.87 -14.08
CA ILE A 656 17.63 -6.17 -15.09
C ILE A 656 18.31 -6.82 -16.29
N LEU A 657 17.74 -7.92 -16.79
CA LEU A 657 18.37 -8.69 -17.87
C LEU A 657 18.04 -8.12 -19.25
N ASP A 658 16.76 -7.83 -19.49
CA ASP A 658 16.27 -7.36 -20.78
C ASP A 658 16.40 -5.84 -20.95
N GLU A 659 16.55 -5.43 -22.20
CA GLU A 659 16.79 -4.04 -22.58
C GLU A 659 15.60 -3.13 -22.31
N GLU A 660 14.40 -3.63 -22.60
CA GLU A 660 13.16 -2.86 -22.51
C GLU A 660 12.89 -2.45 -21.06
N THR A 661 12.93 -3.41 -20.14
CA THR A 661 12.73 -3.16 -18.71
C THR A 661 13.87 -2.31 -18.15
N TYR A 662 15.13 -2.56 -18.55
CA TYR A 662 16.26 -1.74 -18.12
C TYR A 662 16.06 -0.27 -18.52
N SER A 663 15.65 -0.02 -19.77
CA SER A 663 15.47 1.33 -20.30
C SER A 663 14.42 2.10 -19.50
N VAL A 664 13.31 1.46 -19.14
CA VAL A 664 12.28 2.08 -18.29
C VAL A 664 12.82 2.44 -16.91
N PHE A 665 13.51 1.51 -16.23
CA PHE A 665 14.06 1.79 -14.89
C PHE A 665 15.17 2.86 -14.92
N ALA A 666 16.01 2.86 -15.96
CA ALA A 666 17.04 3.87 -16.16
C ALA A 666 16.41 5.26 -16.37
N GLN A 667 15.34 5.36 -17.16
CA GLN A 667 14.59 6.62 -17.35
C GLN A 667 14.02 7.14 -16.03
N HIS A 668 13.41 6.27 -15.22
CA HIS A 668 12.89 6.66 -13.91
C HIS A 668 14.01 7.11 -12.95
N LEU A 669 15.14 6.42 -12.91
CA LEU A 669 16.26 6.82 -12.05
C LEU A 669 16.83 8.19 -12.44
N VAL A 670 16.91 8.44 -13.75
CA VAL A 670 17.36 9.72 -14.31
C VAL A 670 16.35 10.85 -14.05
N ALA A 671 15.06 10.57 -14.14
CA ALA A 671 14.01 11.53 -13.77
C ALA A 671 14.15 11.96 -12.30
N VAL A 672 14.46 11.02 -11.40
CA VAL A 672 14.71 11.32 -9.98
C VAL A 672 15.99 12.16 -9.80
N LYS A 673 17.07 11.89 -10.55
CA LYS A 673 18.29 12.73 -10.54
C LYS A 673 18.00 14.20 -10.88
N THR A 674 17.04 14.45 -11.78
CA THR A 674 16.78 15.79 -12.34
C THR A 674 15.72 16.58 -11.57
N GLN A 675 14.92 15.94 -10.70
CA GLN A 675 13.88 16.60 -9.89
C GLN A 675 13.79 16.05 -8.46
N PRO A 676 14.68 16.45 -7.53
CA PRO A 676 14.72 15.89 -6.16
C PRO A 676 13.54 16.27 -5.26
N SER A 677 12.62 17.16 -5.66
CA SER A 677 11.68 17.85 -4.75
C SER A 677 10.17 17.57 -4.92
N LYS A 678 9.72 16.64 -5.77
CA LYS A 678 8.26 16.41 -6.03
C LYS A 678 7.78 14.97 -5.82
N MET A 679 8.06 14.37 -4.67
CA MET A 679 7.44 13.10 -4.28
C MET A 679 7.01 13.11 -2.81
N GLU A 680 5.96 13.85 -2.46
CA GLU A 680 5.30 13.68 -1.16
C GLU A 680 4.39 12.44 -1.17
N LEU A 681 4.43 11.65 -0.09
CA LEU A 681 3.45 10.60 0.17
C LEU A 681 2.19 11.24 0.78
N PRO A 682 0.98 10.69 0.52
CA PRO A 682 -0.18 11.01 1.34
C PRO A 682 0.09 10.64 2.81
N PRO A 683 -0.36 11.46 3.78
CA PRO A 683 0.02 11.33 5.18
C PRO A 683 -0.70 10.16 5.86
N SER A 684 -0.11 8.96 5.84
CA SER A 684 -0.37 7.90 6.84
C SER A 684 0.58 6.69 6.76
N MET A 685 1.89 6.88 6.95
CA MET A 685 2.78 5.77 7.30
C MET A 685 3.79 6.18 8.37
N LYS A 686 3.38 6.11 9.64
CA LYS A 686 4.33 5.97 10.75
C LYS A 686 4.70 4.48 10.88
N PRO A 687 5.97 4.12 11.05
CA PRO A 687 6.37 2.72 11.22
C PRO A 687 5.75 2.19 12.52
N LYS A 688 4.76 1.29 12.41
CA LYS A 688 4.34 0.48 13.54
C LYS A 688 5.50 -0.47 13.86
N GLN A 689 6.08 -0.34 15.05
CA GLN A 689 7.00 -1.32 15.60
C GLN A 689 6.31 -2.69 15.61
N TYR A 690 6.68 -3.58 14.69
CA TYR A 690 6.31 -4.98 14.80
C TYR A 690 7.21 -5.64 15.83
N ARG A 691 6.64 -6.01 16.98
CA ARG A 691 7.25 -6.91 17.96
C ARG A 691 7.59 -8.21 17.26
N MET A 692 8.88 -8.46 17.05
CA MET A 692 9.37 -9.80 16.73
C MET A 692 9.14 -10.69 17.96
N PHE A 693 8.46 -11.82 17.76
CA PHE A 693 8.53 -12.93 18.71
C PHE A 693 9.99 -13.41 18.74
N ARG A 694 10.70 -13.11 19.84
CA ARG A 694 11.94 -13.79 20.18
C ARG A 694 11.61 -15.25 20.46
N VAL A 695 12.01 -16.16 19.58
CA VAL A 695 12.20 -17.56 19.98
C VAL A 695 13.61 -17.66 20.51
N SER A 696 13.70 -17.79 21.84
CA SER A 696 14.95 -18.03 22.55
C SER A 696 15.59 -19.31 22.04
N SER A 697 16.88 -19.22 21.73
CA SER A 697 17.76 -20.37 21.53
C SER A 697 17.78 -21.24 22.80
N LYS A 698 17.26 -22.46 22.68
CA LYS A 698 17.72 -23.65 23.41
C LYS A 698 17.79 -24.80 22.43
#